data_AF-A0A1C5C468-F1
#
_entry.id   AF-A0A1C5C468-F1
#
_cell.length_a   1.000
_cell.length_b   1.000
_cell.length_c   1.000
_cell.angle_alpha   90.00
_cell.angle_beta   90.00
_cell.angle_gamma   90.00
#
_symmetry.space_group_name_H-M   'P 1'
#
loop_
_entity.id
_entity.type
_entity.pdbx_description
1 polymer ?
#
loop_
_entity_poly.entity_id
_entity_poly.type
_entity_poly.pdbx_seq_one_letter_code
_entity_poly.pdbx_strand_id
1 'polypeptide(L)'
;MHDDRHTVEERIAKFIAERLRPALHSDRVPLEVAAWHIPGEPVPVADALRAEYRPFITGGSWGGPWSTTWFRTTATIPERWAGRRVEALFDLGFDLSHGPGGQAEGLVHTADGTPLQGLHPHNRSVPLTPRAIGGESVCLLVEAAANPPIAGATGIGTHYGHRLTAGEEELYRLRRADLVVREEDVWQLLHDMEVLDELMRELPLGLPRRHEILRALQRAVDSVPPRRIAAGAAAAREILRPLLDRRAHDSAHTIAAVGHAHIGSGWLWPPRESVRKCARTFSSVAALAEEYPELVFACSSAQSYAWMRDHQPYVFERIKKAVADGNWAPVGGMWVEADGNLPGGEALARQLVHGRRFFSQELGVETDGVWLPGAFGCTAAYPQLAALAGARWFLTRKPSWHEAGRPPHHTFWWEGIDGTRIFTHSPPVDDNAGLSGAELAHAVARYADKGGSTRSLAPFGFGDGGGGPTREMLEKARRLADLEGSPRVRVGTPSDFFREAREEYPDAPVWRGELHLEPHRGTYTSQARTKRGNRRGEALLREAELWAATAAVRTGEPYPYETLDALWKQVLLHQIHDILPGISISWVHQQAEQTYRAIHRSLERIVAAAAGHPDPAEPLAVLNAAPHARREVVPLDEPPATGGPVQKLSDGRYAVLAQAPALGAAALGTGSADTADRPTVTARPADGGGYVLDNGALTVRIDADGLVRSAYDHACRREAIAPGGAGNLLQLHPDDPVRFSARNLDAQYRDAHRDLDTATAVRLEDEGPLLARVRVERTTGRSVVVQRLGLAAGSRILEVDTDIDWREEDTVLKAAWPLDVHAERAASEIQFGHVERPTHENTSWDAAR
;
A
#
# COMPACT_ATOMS: atom_id res chain seq x y z
N MET A 1 20.36 28.77 43.91
CA MET A 1 19.49 27.58 43.87
C MET A 1 20.36 26.44 43.37
N HIS A 2 20.44 25.31 44.08
CA HIS A 2 21.15 24.15 43.55
C HIS A 2 20.36 23.59 42.36
N ASP A 3 21.01 23.31 41.24
CA ASP A 3 20.38 22.64 40.09
C ASP A 3 20.35 21.14 40.38
N ASP A 4 19.23 20.66 40.93
CA ASP A 4 18.92 19.25 41.18
C ASP A 4 18.01 18.65 40.09
N ARG A 5 17.85 19.34 38.96
CA ARG A 5 16.88 19.00 37.91
C ARG A 5 17.02 17.56 37.44
N HIS A 6 18.23 17.13 37.10
CA HIS A 6 18.48 15.78 36.60
C HIS A 6 18.00 14.71 37.60
N THR A 7 18.29 14.88 38.89
CA THR A 7 17.84 13.97 39.95
C THR A 7 16.32 13.94 40.08
N VAL A 8 15.65 15.08 39.95
CA VAL A 8 14.19 15.16 40.00
C VAL A 8 13.55 14.53 38.75
N GLU A 9 14.06 14.82 37.56
CA GLU A 9 13.61 14.24 36.29
C GLU A 9 13.72 12.70 36.30
N GLU A 10 14.85 12.16 36.78
CA GLU A 10 15.05 10.71 36.95
C GLU A 10 14.07 10.10 37.95
N ARG A 11 13.82 10.81 39.06
CA ARG A 11 12.87 10.35 40.08
C ARG A 11 11.43 10.30 39.57
N ILE A 12 11.02 11.27 38.75
CA ILE A 12 9.71 11.30 38.10
C ILE A 12 9.58 10.11 37.13
N ALA A 13 10.55 9.94 36.24
CA ALA A 13 10.56 8.84 35.27
C ALA A 13 10.49 7.47 35.97
N LYS A 14 11.29 7.29 37.03
CA LYS A 14 11.27 6.08 37.85
C LYS A 14 9.91 5.84 38.51
N PHE A 15 9.30 6.88 39.08
CA PHE A 15 7.99 6.75 39.72
C PHE A 15 6.91 6.33 38.73
N ILE A 16 6.85 6.97 37.56
CA ILE A 16 5.88 6.64 36.51
C ILE A 16 6.05 5.17 36.08
N ALA A 17 7.27 4.75 35.77
CA ALA A 17 7.57 3.42 35.24
C ALA A 17 7.43 2.29 36.28
N GLU A 18 7.98 2.46 37.49
CA GLU A 18 8.11 1.38 38.47
C GLU A 18 7.00 1.35 39.53
N ARG A 19 6.23 2.43 39.68
CA ARG A 19 5.22 2.56 40.74
C ARG A 19 3.83 2.87 40.21
N LEU A 20 3.70 3.92 39.40
CA LEU A 20 2.40 4.38 38.95
C LEU A 20 1.76 3.44 37.93
N ARG A 21 2.46 3.15 36.83
CA ARG A 21 1.96 2.27 35.76
C ARG A 21 1.64 0.85 36.26
N PRO A 22 2.49 0.19 37.10
CA PRO A 22 2.14 -1.11 37.67
C PRO A 22 0.93 -1.09 38.60
N ALA A 23 0.63 0.06 39.23
CA ALA A 23 -0.51 0.21 40.14
C ALA A 23 -1.84 0.47 39.43
N LEU A 24 -1.85 0.60 38.10
CA LEU A 24 -3.08 0.75 37.31
C LEU A 24 -4.06 -0.41 37.58
N HIS A 25 -3.52 -1.61 37.78
CA HIS A 25 -4.28 -2.79 38.14
C HIS A 25 -3.91 -3.25 39.55
N SER A 26 -4.84 -3.12 40.51
CA SER A 26 -4.56 -3.40 41.92
C SER A 26 -4.81 -4.86 42.30
N ASP A 27 -6.00 -5.36 41.99
CA ASP A 27 -6.50 -6.68 42.36
C ASP A 27 -6.67 -7.53 41.08
N ARG A 28 -6.32 -8.82 41.15
CA ARG A 28 -6.40 -9.75 40.01
C ARG A 28 -6.89 -11.14 40.38
N VAL A 29 -7.56 -11.80 39.43
CA VAL A 29 -7.96 -13.21 39.49
C VAL A 29 -7.59 -13.86 38.15
N PRO A 30 -6.80 -14.95 38.11
CA PRO A 30 -6.50 -15.66 36.88
C PRO A 30 -7.76 -16.21 36.21
N LEU A 31 -7.82 -16.14 34.89
CA LEU A 31 -8.83 -16.83 34.10
C LEU A 31 -8.46 -18.31 33.97
N GLU A 32 -9.45 -19.19 34.04
CA GLU A 32 -9.28 -20.58 33.58
C GLU A 32 -9.21 -20.56 32.05
N VAL A 33 -8.20 -21.23 31.47
CA VAL A 33 -7.97 -21.20 30.02
C VAL A 33 -8.09 -22.59 29.43
N ALA A 34 -8.79 -22.70 28.31
CA ALA A 34 -8.79 -23.85 27.44
C ALA A 34 -8.45 -23.42 26.00
N ALA A 35 -7.78 -24.26 25.22
CA ALA A 35 -7.33 -23.94 23.87
C ALA A 35 -7.84 -24.94 22.83
N TRP A 36 -8.04 -24.43 21.63
CA TRP A 36 -8.27 -25.21 20.41
C TRP A 36 -7.33 -24.70 19.30
N HIS A 37 -6.44 -25.56 18.82
CA HIS A 37 -5.40 -25.19 17.85
C HIS A 37 -5.81 -25.52 16.42
N ILE A 38 -5.56 -24.59 15.50
CA ILE A 38 -5.91 -24.67 14.08
C ILE A 38 -4.63 -24.40 13.27
N PRO A 39 -3.92 -25.44 12.79
CA PRO A 39 -2.67 -25.25 12.05
C PRO A 39 -2.87 -24.67 10.64
N GLY A 40 -4.06 -24.84 10.06
CA GLY A 40 -4.38 -24.44 8.68
C GLY A 40 -5.00 -23.06 8.55
N GLU A 41 -5.95 -22.95 7.62
CA GLU A 41 -6.70 -21.72 7.41
C GLU A 41 -7.58 -21.38 8.62
N PRO A 42 -7.75 -20.09 8.95
CA PRO A 42 -8.63 -19.66 10.03
C PRO A 42 -10.07 -20.05 9.73
N VAL A 43 -10.82 -20.36 10.78
CA VAL A 43 -12.22 -20.80 10.69
C VAL A 43 -13.18 -19.72 11.22
N PRO A 44 -14.43 -19.68 10.76
CA PRO A 44 -15.45 -18.80 11.32
C PRO A 44 -15.72 -19.07 12.81
N VAL A 45 -16.18 -18.04 13.54
CA VAL A 45 -16.51 -18.15 14.98
C VAL A 45 -17.57 -19.23 15.27
N ALA A 46 -18.46 -19.52 14.33
CA ALA A 46 -19.48 -20.57 14.47
C ALA A 46 -18.87 -21.97 14.71
N ASP A 47 -17.70 -22.23 14.13
CA ASP A 47 -16.98 -23.49 14.35
C ASP A 47 -16.27 -23.47 15.71
N ALA A 48 -15.70 -22.32 16.09
CA ALA A 48 -15.09 -22.13 17.40
C ALA A 48 -16.07 -22.30 18.56
N LEU A 49 -17.35 -21.97 18.37
CA LEU A 49 -18.40 -22.18 19.37
C LEU A 49 -18.74 -23.67 19.58
N ARG A 50 -18.52 -24.51 18.57
CA ARG A 50 -18.82 -25.96 18.61
C ARG A 50 -17.60 -26.83 18.87
N ALA A 51 -16.42 -26.23 18.87
CA ALA A 51 -15.16 -26.93 19.01
C ALA A 51 -14.97 -27.54 20.40
N GLU A 52 -14.15 -28.59 20.45
CA GLU A 52 -13.70 -29.22 21.69
C GLU A 52 -12.42 -28.55 22.19
N TYR A 53 -12.54 -27.74 23.25
CA TYR A 53 -11.40 -27.08 23.88
C TYR A 53 -10.76 -27.97 24.94
N ARG A 54 -9.43 -28.03 24.94
CA ARG A 54 -8.66 -28.75 25.95
C ARG A 54 -8.08 -27.79 26.99
N PRO A 55 -7.95 -28.19 28.27
CA PRO A 55 -7.31 -27.34 29.28
C PRO A 55 -5.95 -26.84 28.82
N PHE A 56 -5.67 -25.56 29.04
CA PHE A 56 -4.42 -24.91 28.65
C PHE A 56 -3.85 -24.15 29.86
N ILE A 57 -2.55 -24.28 30.08
CA ILE A 57 -1.88 -23.66 31.23
C ILE A 57 -1.26 -22.33 30.78
N THR A 58 -1.64 -21.23 31.45
CA THR A 58 -0.98 -19.92 31.27
C THR A 58 0.53 -20.06 31.50
N GLY A 59 1.33 -19.55 30.56
CA GLY A 59 2.76 -19.75 30.45
C GLY A 59 3.16 -20.79 29.39
N GLY A 60 2.21 -21.63 28.93
CA GLY A 60 2.40 -22.59 27.84
C GLY A 60 2.65 -21.92 26.49
N SER A 61 3.36 -22.64 25.60
CA SER A 61 3.58 -22.22 24.22
C SER A 61 2.35 -22.49 23.35
N TRP A 62 2.22 -21.72 22.28
CA TRP A 62 1.13 -21.85 21.32
C TRP A 62 1.51 -21.24 19.96
N GLY A 63 0.80 -21.68 18.92
CA GLY A 63 0.71 -20.98 17.65
C GLY A 63 1.94 -21.15 16.75
N GLY A 64 1.90 -22.13 15.85
CA GLY A 64 2.84 -22.21 14.73
C GLY A 64 2.67 -21.04 13.74
N PRO A 65 3.63 -20.77 12.85
CA PRO A 65 3.59 -19.64 11.94
C PRO A 65 2.32 -19.64 11.11
N TRP A 66 1.61 -18.50 11.11
CA TRP A 66 0.35 -18.30 10.37
C TRP A 66 -0.85 -19.12 10.83
N SER A 67 -0.71 -19.90 11.91
CA SER A 67 -1.79 -20.68 12.52
C SER A 67 -2.73 -19.81 13.36
N THR A 68 -3.86 -20.39 13.75
CA THR A 68 -4.82 -19.75 14.68
C THR A 68 -5.01 -20.65 15.89
N THR A 69 -5.07 -20.05 17.08
CA THR A 69 -5.49 -20.73 18.30
C THR A 69 -6.68 -20.00 18.88
N TRP A 70 -7.77 -20.71 19.16
CA TRP A 70 -8.87 -20.17 19.94
C TRP A 70 -8.65 -20.48 21.42
N PHE A 71 -8.62 -19.45 22.26
CA PHE A 71 -8.66 -19.61 23.70
C PHE A 71 -10.08 -19.38 24.21
N ARG A 72 -10.61 -20.29 25.02
CA ARG A 72 -11.82 -20.08 25.81
C ARG A 72 -11.41 -19.80 27.24
N THR A 73 -11.82 -18.66 27.77
CA THR A 73 -11.45 -18.21 29.11
C THR A 73 -12.65 -17.97 29.99
N THR A 74 -12.62 -18.47 31.22
CA THR A 74 -13.72 -18.36 32.18
C THR A 74 -13.25 -17.91 33.56
N ALA A 75 -14.04 -17.08 34.24
CA ALA A 75 -13.89 -16.79 35.67
C ALA A 75 -15.19 -16.17 36.23
N THR A 76 -15.22 -15.98 37.54
CA THR A 76 -16.27 -15.22 38.23
C THR A 76 -15.68 -13.95 38.83
N ILE A 77 -16.32 -12.81 38.61
CA ILE A 77 -15.94 -11.54 39.25
C ILE A 77 -16.16 -11.70 40.77
N PRO A 78 -15.14 -11.52 41.62
CA PRO A 78 -15.32 -11.66 43.06
C PRO A 78 -16.32 -10.66 43.66
N GLU A 79 -17.08 -11.07 44.67
CA GLU A 79 -18.03 -10.19 45.38
C GLU A 79 -17.35 -8.94 45.96
N ARG A 80 -16.09 -9.07 46.41
CA ARG A 80 -15.29 -7.94 46.93
C ARG A 80 -14.98 -6.85 45.90
N TRP A 81 -15.24 -7.10 44.60
CA TRP A 81 -15.07 -6.11 43.54
C TRP A 81 -16.37 -5.37 43.20
N ALA A 82 -17.46 -5.60 43.93
CA ALA A 82 -18.70 -4.84 43.77
C ALA A 82 -18.42 -3.32 43.78
N GLY A 83 -18.98 -2.61 42.79
CA GLY A 83 -18.79 -1.18 42.59
C GLY A 83 -17.49 -0.78 41.87
N ARG A 84 -16.59 -1.71 41.55
CA ARG A 84 -15.31 -1.42 40.89
C ARG A 84 -15.38 -1.61 39.38
N ARG A 85 -14.49 -0.94 38.65
CA ARG A 85 -14.30 -1.10 37.21
C ARG A 85 -13.44 -2.33 36.93
N VAL A 86 -13.95 -3.27 36.14
CA VAL A 86 -13.30 -4.56 35.88
C VAL A 86 -12.99 -4.74 34.40
N GLU A 87 -11.79 -5.23 34.11
CA GLU A 87 -11.31 -5.55 32.76
C GLU A 87 -10.75 -6.98 32.71
N ALA A 88 -10.71 -7.56 31.51
CA ALA A 88 -9.90 -8.75 31.22
C ALA A 88 -8.57 -8.32 30.58
N LEU A 89 -7.45 -8.80 31.11
CA LEU A 89 -6.11 -8.47 30.64
C LEU A 89 -5.45 -9.70 30.01
N PHE A 90 -5.02 -9.55 28.75
CA PHE A 90 -4.36 -10.60 27.98
C PHE A 90 -2.94 -10.19 27.59
N ASP A 91 -2.01 -11.14 27.72
CA ASP A 91 -0.68 -11.06 27.09
C ASP A 91 -0.45 -12.37 26.34
N LEU A 92 -0.64 -12.32 25.03
CA LEU A 92 -0.51 -13.46 24.13
C LEU A 92 0.96 -13.86 23.88
N GLY A 93 1.91 -13.15 24.49
CA GLY A 93 3.35 -13.29 24.23
C GLY A 93 3.88 -12.12 23.42
N PHE A 94 3.30 -10.93 23.59
CA PHE A 94 3.62 -9.75 22.78
C PHE A 94 5.09 -9.32 22.94
N ASP A 95 5.67 -8.80 21.86
CA ASP A 95 6.89 -8.00 21.91
C ASP A 95 6.50 -6.53 22.00
N LEU A 96 6.77 -5.93 23.15
CA LEU A 96 6.42 -4.54 23.45
C LEU A 96 7.38 -3.52 22.81
N SER A 97 8.47 -3.98 22.19
CA SER A 97 9.38 -3.12 21.43
C SER A 97 8.90 -2.85 20.00
N HIS A 98 7.84 -3.54 19.56
CA HIS A 98 7.25 -3.41 18.23
C HIS A 98 5.74 -3.14 18.31
N GLY A 99 5.24 -2.42 17.31
CA GLY A 99 3.80 -2.17 17.14
C GLY A 99 3.01 -3.39 16.64
N PRO A 100 1.71 -3.24 16.37
CA PRO A 100 0.90 -4.29 15.73
C PRO A 100 1.43 -4.60 14.32
N GLY A 101 1.36 -5.87 13.90
CA GLY A 101 1.93 -6.35 12.63
C GLY A 101 3.19 -7.18 12.84
N GLY A 102 3.25 -8.35 12.18
CA GLY A 102 4.39 -9.26 12.31
C GLY A 102 4.55 -9.87 13.72
N GLN A 103 3.48 -9.96 14.51
CA GLN A 103 3.51 -10.65 15.80
C GLN A 103 2.12 -11.16 16.21
N ALA A 104 2.01 -11.82 17.37
CA ALA A 104 0.74 -12.29 17.89
C ALA A 104 -0.31 -11.17 17.95
N GLU A 105 -1.53 -11.48 17.51
CA GLU A 105 -2.70 -10.60 17.53
C GLU A 105 -3.94 -11.40 17.93
N GLY A 106 -4.94 -10.77 18.54
CA GLY A 106 -6.16 -11.45 18.97
C GLY A 106 -7.43 -10.71 18.58
N LEU A 107 -8.54 -11.43 18.36
CA LEU A 107 -9.89 -10.87 18.38
C LEU A 107 -10.68 -11.50 19.53
N VAL A 108 -11.11 -10.69 20.48
CA VAL A 108 -11.91 -11.15 21.62
C VAL A 108 -13.38 -11.14 21.23
N HIS A 109 -14.07 -12.21 21.56
CA HIS A 109 -15.49 -12.39 21.39
C HIS A 109 -16.14 -12.72 22.74
N THR A 110 -17.42 -12.40 22.86
CA THR A 110 -18.29 -12.89 23.93
C THR A 110 -18.51 -14.41 23.82
N ALA A 111 -19.16 -14.99 24.82
CA ALA A 111 -19.49 -16.42 24.86
C ALA A 111 -20.40 -16.89 23.70
N ASP A 112 -21.22 -15.99 23.13
CA ASP A 112 -22.07 -16.23 21.95
C ASP A 112 -21.36 -15.95 20.63
N GLY A 113 -20.08 -15.55 20.66
CA GLY A 113 -19.27 -15.32 19.46
C GLY A 113 -19.38 -13.91 18.88
N THR A 114 -19.94 -12.95 19.61
CA THR A 114 -20.01 -11.55 19.18
C THR A 114 -18.65 -10.87 19.37
N PRO A 115 -18.03 -10.26 18.33
CA PRO A 115 -16.71 -9.65 18.45
C PRO A 115 -16.77 -8.35 19.28
N LEU A 116 -15.85 -8.23 20.24
CA LEU A 116 -15.75 -7.11 21.18
C LEU A 116 -14.66 -6.13 20.78
N GLN A 117 -13.41 -6.60 20.78
CA GLN A 117 -12.21 -5.78 20.66
C GLN A 117 -11.03 -6.63 20.17
N GLY A 118 -10.12 -6.01 19.43
CA GLY A 118 -8.83 -6.60 19.10
C GLY A 118 -7.83 -6.54 20.25
N LEU A 119 -6.84 -7.43 20.22
CA LEU A 119 -5.68 -7.48 21.11
C LEU A 119 -4.40 -7.32 20.30
N HIS A 120 -3.52 -6.45 20.79
CA HIS A 120 -2.16 -6.24 20.29
C HIS A 120 -1.28 -5.66 21.42
N PRO A 121 0.04 -5.47 21.24
CA PRO A 121 0.96 -5.07 22.31
C PRO A 121 0.55 -3.81 23.10
N HIS A 122 -0.15 -2.89 22.43
CA HIS A 122 -0.60 -1.61 22.98
C HIS A 122 -2.10 -1.54 23.27
N ASN A 123 -2.84 -2.64 23.08
CA ASN A 123 -4.25 -2.76 23.46
C ASN A 123 -4.49 -4.14 24.05
N ARG A 124 -4.23 -4.27 25.36
CA ARG A 124 -4.16 -5.56 26.06
C ARG A 124 -5.31 -5.79 27.03
N SER A 125 -6.05 -4.75 27.39
CA SER A 125 -7.20 -4.84 28.28
C SER A 125 -8.51 -4.70 27.50
N VAL A 126 -9.48 -5.52 27.91
CA VAL A 126 -10.84 -5.56 27.38
C VAL A 126 -11.76 -5.11 28.51
N PRO A 127 -12.43 -3.96 28.40
CA PRO A 127 -13.39 -3.52 29.39
C PRO A 127 -14.55 -4.51 29.49
N LEU A 128 -14.92 -4.89 30.71
CA LEU A 128 -16.07 -5.77 30.95
C LEU A 128 -17.23 -5.00 31.55
N THR A 129 -16.97 -4.23 32.60
CA THR A 129 -18.00 -3.41 33.26
C THR A 129 -17.37 -2.20 33.95
N PRO A 130 -17.98 -1.00 33.83
CA PRO A 130 -17.56 0.17 34.59
C PRO A 130 -17.84 0.03 36.10
N ARG A 131 -18.79 -0.84 36.48
CA ARG A 131 -19.21 -1.04 37.87
C ARG A 131 -19.73 -2.46 38.06
N ALA A 132 -18.88 -3.34 38.60
CA ALA A 132 -19.25 -4.72 38.86
C ALA A 132 -20.34 -4.84 39.92
N ILE A 133 -21.21 -5.84 39.77
CA ILE A 133 -22.14 -6.30 40.81
C ILE A 133 -21.41 -7.23 41.77
N GLY A 134 -20.49 -8.06 41.25
CA GLY A 134 -19.83 -9.13 42.00
C GLY A 134 -20.63 -10.43 41.95
N GLY A 135 -19.95 -11.56 41.75
CA GLY A 135 -20.55 -12.87 41.47
C GLY A 135 -20.88 -13.11 39.99
N GLU A 136 -20.65 -12.13 39.11
CA GLU A 136 -20.92 -12.22 37.68
C GLU A 136 -19.96 -13.21 37.00
N SER A 137 -20.50 -14.12 36.18
CA SER A 137 -19.70 -15.04 35.37
C SER A 137 -19.21 -14.37 34.08
N VAL A 138 -17.93 -14.51 33.79
CA VAL A 138 -17.28 -14.02 32.57
C VAL A 138 -16.83 -15.22 31.74
N CYS A 139 -17.21 -15.22 30.46
CA CYS A 139 -16.72 -16.18 29.46
C CYS A 139 -16.37 -15.42 28.19
N LEU A 140 -15.12 -15.54 27.74
CA LEU A 140 -14.60 -14.89 26.54
C LEU A 140 -13.93 -15.92 25.64
N LEU A 141 -14.01 -15.68 24.33
CA LEU A 141 -13.28 -16.42 23.32
C LEU A 141 -12.23 -15.50 22.69
N VAL A 142 -10.98 -15.94 22.58
CA VAL A 142 -9.90 -15.17 21.95
C VAL A 142 -9.42 -15.91 20.72
N GLU A 143 -9.73 -15.37 19.55
CA GLU A 143 -9.16 -15.82 18.27
C GLU A 143 -7.74 -15.26 18.14
N ALA A 144 -6.74 -16.04 18.56
CA ALA A 144 -5.34 -15.64 18.55
C ALA A 144 -4.65 -16.07 17.24
N ALA A 145 -4.11 -15.10 16.50
CA ALA A 145 -3.34 -15.30 15.28
C ALA A 145 -1.85 -15.33 15.59
N ALA A 146 -1.17 -16.40 15.17
CA ALA A 146 0.27 -16.56 15.34
C ALA A 146 1.02 -16.00 14.11
N ASN A 147 0.90 -14.69 13.88
CA ASN A 147 1.61 -14.03 12.78
C ASN A 147 3.11 -14.01 13.10
N PRO A 148 4.00 -14.47 12.21
CA PRO A 148 5.43 -14.57 12.49
C PRO A 148 6.16 -13.21 12.47
N PRO A 149 7.28 -13.10 13.21
CA PRO A 149 8.13 -11.90 13.25
C PRO A 149 8.97 -11.77 11.98
N ILE A 150 8.35 -11.21 10.95
CA ILE A 150 9.01 -10.85 9.69
C ILE A 150 9.40 -9.37 9.75
N ALA A 151 10.69 -9.07 9.69
CA ALA A 151 11.20 -7.71 9.53
C ALA A 151 11.88 -7.59 8.17
N GLY A 152 11.10 -7.24 7.14
CA GLY A 152 11.57 -7.22 5.74
C GLY A 152 12.75 -6.27 5.51
N ALA A 153 12.82 -5.16 6.24
CA ALA A 153 13.90 -4.17 6.13
C ALA A 153 15.28 -4.70 6.54
N THR A 154 15.31 -5.63 7.50
CA THR A 154 16.53 -6.19 8.08
C THR A 154 16.76 -7.65 7.67
N GLY A 155 15.89 -8.20 6.81
CA GLY A 155 15.98 -9.59 6.35
C GLY A 155 15.68 -10.65 7.42
N ILE A 156 15.11 -10.26 8.56
CA ILE A 156 14.83 -11.19 9.67
C ILE A 156 13.49 -11.91 9.43
N GLY A 157 13.45 -13.22 9.66
CA GLY A 157 12.23 -14.02 9.59
C GLY A 157 11.68 -14.23 8.16
N THR A 158 12.44 -13.92 7.11
CA THR A 158 11.97 -13.99 5.71
C THR A 158 11.55 -15.38 5.26
N HIS A 159 12.09 -16.45 5.86
CA HIS A 159 11.67 -17.83 5.61
C HIS A 159 10.20 -18.09 5.99
N TYR A 160 9.61 -17.30 6.90
CA TYR A 160 8.18 -17.35 7.17
C TYR A 160 7.31 -16.78 6.04
N GLY A 161 7.89 -16.00 5.12
CA GLY A 161 7.19 -15.36 4.01
C GLY A 161 6.67 -16.32 2.94
N HIS A 162 6.94 -17.62 3.07
CA HIS A 162 6.47 -18.66 2.19
C HIS A 162 5.98 -19.89 2.97
N ARG A 163 4.82 -20.45 2.57
CA ARG A 163 4.15 -21.53 3.30
C ARG A 163 5.03 -22.77 3.51
N LEU A 164 5.80 -23.16 2.50
CA LEU A 164 6.65 -24.37 2.56
C LEU A 164 7.88 -24.21 3.45
N THR A 165 8.31 -22.98 3.75
CA THR A 165 9.54 -22.72 4.51
C THR A 165 9.25 -22.19 5.92
N ALA A 166 7.99 -21.91 6.25
CA ALA A 166 7.61 -21.33 7.53
C ALA A 166 7.81 -22.30 8.71
N GLY A 167 7.68 -23.61 8.49
CA GLY A 167 7.75 -24.60 9.56
C GLY A 167 6.50 -24.62 10.45
N GLU A 168 6.56 -25.39 11.56
CA GLU A 168 5.43 -25.62 12.46
C GLU A 168 5.74 -25.26 13.94
N GLU A 169 6.94 -24.72 14.21
CA GLU A 169 7.37 -24.41 15.58
C GLU A 169 6.50 -23.34 16.24
N GLU A 170 6.07 -23.58 17.47
CA GLU A 170 5.26 -22.63 18.23
C GLU A 170 6.03 -21.35 18.53
N LEU A 171 5.45 -20.21 18.16
CA LEU A 171 6.11 -18.91 18.21
C LEU A 171 5.90 -18.17 19.53
N TYR A 172 4.79 -18.43 20.21
CA TYR A 172 4.29 -17.58 21.28
C TYR A 172 4.10 -18.33 22.59
N ARG A 173 4.00 -17.57 23.69
CA ARG A 173 3.60 -18.07 25.01
C ARG A 173 2.50 -17.18 25.56
N LEU A 174 1.40 -17.78 26.02
CA LEU A 174 0.33 -17.02 26.69
C LEU A 174 0.84 -16.60 28.07
N ARG A 175 1.38 -15.40 28.20
CA ARG A 175 2.00 -14.90 29.44
C ARG A 175 0.96 -14.51 30.48
N ARG A 176 -0.22 -14.06 30.05
CA ARG A 176 -1.24 -13.52 30.98
C ARG A 176 -2.66 -13.67 30.45
N ALA A 177 -3.57 -14.02 31.34
CA ALA A 177 -5.02 -14.03 31.16
C ALA A 177 -5.67 -13.85 32.54
N ASP A 178 -5.97 -12.61 32.92
CA ASP A 178 -6.49 -12.27 34.25
C ASP A 178 -7.74 -11.40 34.14
N LEU A 179 -8.69 -11.55 35.07
CA LEU A 179 -9.57 -10.45 35.45
C LEU A 179 -8.80 -9.48 36.35
N VAL A 180 -8.97 -8.18 36.14
CA VAL A 180 -8.28 -7.13 36.90
C VAL A 180 -9.23 -5.99 37.27
N VAL A 181 -8.98 -5.36 38.43
CA VAL A 181 -9.61 -4.09 38.80
C VAL A 181 -8.78 -2.94 38.23
N ARG A 182 -9.39 -2.07 37.41
CA ARG A 182 -8.75 -0.82 36.95
C ARG A 182 -8.97 0.30 37.96
N GLU A 183 -7.87 0.90 38.43
CA GLU A 183 -7.89 2.06 39.31
C GLU A 183 -8.00 3.37 38.51
N GLU A 184 -9.18 3.99 38.50
CA GLU A 184 -9.47 5.15 37.65
C GLU A 184 -8.62 6.39 38.01
N ASP A 185 -8.41 6.69 39.29
CA ASP A 185 -7.54 7.81 39.68
C ASP A 185 -6.08 7.59 39.30
N VAL A 186 -5.61 6.33 39.31
CA VAL A 186 -4.26 5.98 38.85
C VAL A 186 -4.16 6.14 37.34
N TRP A 187 -5.18 5.69 36.60
CA TRP A 187 -5.29 5.89 35.16
C TRP A 187 -5.19 7.37 34.79
N GLN A 188 -5.97 8.22 35.44
CA GLN A 188 -5.97 9.65 35.15
C GLN A 188 -4.65 10.33 35.57
N LEU A 189 -4.09 9.97 36.74
CA LEU A 189 -2.81 10.51 37.19
C LEU A 189 -1.66 10.14 36.25
N LEU A 190 -1.67 8.92 35.70
CA LEU A 190 -0.66 8.47 34.74
C LEU A 190 -0.58 9.42 33.55
N HIS A 191 -1.72 9.75 32.94
CA HIS A 191 -1.78 10.66 31.80
C HIS A 191 -1.49 12.12 32.18
N ASP A 192 -1.93 12.57 33.36
CA ASP A 192 -1.61 13.91 33.89
C ASP A 192 -0.08 14.08 34.02
N MET A 193 0.60 13.07 34.56
CA MET A 193 2.05 13.09 34.75
C MET A 193 2.82 12.92 33.44
N GLU A 194 2.40 12.02 32.55
CA GLU A 194 3.07 11.79 31.27
C GLU A 194 3.02 13.01 30.36
N VAL A 195 1.85 13.64 30.19
CA VAL A 195 1.71 14.83 29.35
C VAL A 195 2.57 15.98 29.88
N LEU A 196 2.57 16.20 31.20
CA LEU A 196 3.38 17.25 31.81
C LEU A 196 4.88 16.95 31.77
N ASP A 197 5.31 15.70 32.02
CA ASP A 197 6.72 15.31 31.93
C ASP A 197 7.24 15.42 30.49
N GLU A 198 6.47 14.95 29.51
CA GLU A 198 6.81 15.08 28.08
C GLU A 198 6.89 16.55 27.66
N LEU A 199 5.90 17.38 28.01
CA LEU A 199 5.94 18.82 27.75
C LEU A 199 7.15 19.50 28.41
N MET A 200 7.38 19.20 29.70
CA MET A 200 8.52 19.76 30.45
C MET A 200 9.84 19.49 29.73
N ARG A 201 10.02 18.29 29.16
CA ARG A 201 11.26 17.91 28.47
C ARG A 201 11.49 18.71 27.20
N GLU A 202 10.43 19.07 26.48
CA GLU A 202 10.50 19.86 25.24
C GLU A 202 10.61 21.38 25.47
N LEU A 203 10.18 21.89 26.63
CA LEU A 203 10.30 23.32 26.93
C LEU A 203 11.76 23.75 27.12
N PRO A 204 12.19 24.92 26.58
CA PRO A 204 13.53 25.46 26.81
C PRO A 204 13.90 25.59 28.29
N LEU A 205 15.16 25.31 28.63
CA LEU A 205 15.67 25.37 30.01
C LEU A 205 15.53 26.75 30.68
N GLY A 206 15.52 27.82 29.90
CA GLY A 206 15.35 29.18 30.39
C GLY A 206 13.90 29.57 30.71
N LEU A 207 12.90 28.77 30.33
CA LEU A 207 11.50 29.09 30.56
C LEU A 207 11.08 28.75 32.00
N PRO A 208 10.52 29.71 32.77
CA PRO A 208 10.00 29.43 34.13
C PRO A 208 8.99 28.30 34.17
N ARG A 209 8.13 28.20 33.15
CA ARG A 209 7.10 27.15 33.02
C ARG A 209 7.66 25.74 33.12
N ARG A 210 8.84 25.47 32.53
CA ARG A 210 9.51 24.16 32.64
C ARG A 210 9.76 23.80 34.10
N HIS A 211 10.31 24.74 34.86
CA HIS A 211 10.67 24.54 36.26
C HIS A 211 9.43 24.47 37.16
N GLU A 212 8.38 25.22 36.85
CA GLU A 212 7.08 25.09 37.53
C GLU A 212 6.52 23.67 37.40
N ILE A 213 6.54 23.11 36.18
CA ILE A 213 6.11 21.73 35.92
C ILE A 213 6.98 20.73 36.67
N LEU A 214 8.31 20.84 36.57
CA LEU A 214 9.25 19.97 37.28
C LEU A 214 8.94 19.89 38.78
N ARG A 215 8.72 21.03 39.43
CA ARG A 215 8.43 21.09 40.88
C ARG A 215 7.03 20.61 41.21
N ALA A 216 6.05 20.81 40.34
CA ALA A 216 4.71 20.25 40.53
C ALA A 216 4.72 18.72 40.42
N LEU A 217 5.41 18.16 39.43
CA LEU A 217 5.60 16.72 39.29
C LEU A 217 6.35 16.14 40.50
N GLN A 218 7.39 16.81 40.99
CA GLN A 218 8.08 16.42 42.23
C GLN A 218 7.12 16.34 43.42
N ARG A 219 6.31 17.39 43.64
CA ARG A 219 5.31 17.41 44.72
C ARG A 219 4.23 16.34 44.54
N ALA A 220 3.81 16.08 43.31
CA ALA A 220 2.86 15.01 43.00
C ALA A 220 3.46 13.65 43.41
N VAL A 221 4.70 13.35 43.01
CA VAL A 221 5.42 12.13 43.44
C VAL A 221 5.55 12.05 44.96
N ASP A 222 5.88 13.15 45.64
CA ASP A 222 6.00 13.20 47.10
C ASP A 222 4.68 12.95 47.82
N SER A 223 3.55 13.34 47.22
CA SER A 223 2.22 13.20 47.80
C SER A 223 1.67 11.76 47.72
N VAL A 224 2.21 10.92 46.84
CA VAL A 224 1.75 9.54 46.66
C VAL A 224 2.50 8.59 47.59
N PRO A 225 1.82 7.91 48.53
CA PRO A 225 2.48 6.96 49.42
C PRO A 225 3.08 5.78 48.62
N PRO A 226 4.37 5.44 48.77
CA PRO A 226 5.06 4.44 47.92
C PRO A 226 4.44 3.04 47.87
N ARG A 227 3.63 2.69 48.89
CA ARG A 227 2.95 1.38 49.00
C ARG A 227 1.44 1.45 48.80
N ARG A 228 0.87 2.65 48.61
CA ARG A 228 -0.59 2.87 48.46
C ARG A 228 -0.85 3.88 47.34
N ILE A 229 -0.36 3.56 46.14
CA ILE A 229 -0.42 4.44 44.96
C ILE A 229 -1.85 4.89 44.66
N ALA A 230 -2.80 3.95 44.58
CA ALA A 230 -4.20 4.25 44.31
C ALA A 230 -4.83 5.21 45.34
N ALA A 231 -4.44 5.13 46.62
CA ALA A 231 -4.98 6.00 47.67
C ALA A 231 -4.44 7.43 47.60
N GLY A 232 -3.24 7.64 47.04
CA GLY A 232 -2.63 8.95 46.86
C GLY A 232 -2.91 9.60 45.50
N ALA A 233 -3.46 8.84 44.55
CA ALA A 233 -3.55 9.28 43.16
C ALA A 233 -4.40 10.54 42.99
N ALA A 234 -5.60 10.58 43.58
CA ALA A 234 -6.48 11.77 43.54
C ALA A 234 -5.80 13.03 44.10
N ALA A 235 -5.09 12.91 45.23
CA ALA A 235 -4.39 14.05 45.84
C ALA A 235 -3.25 14.58 44.95
N ALA A 236 -2.51 13.68 44.29
CA ALA A 236 -1.47 14.07 43.34
C ALA A 236 -2.05 14.78 42.11
N ARG A 237 -3.23 14.37 41.62
CA ARG A 237 -3.92 15.05 40.51
C ARG A 237 -4.31 16.47 40.86
N GLU A 238 -4.82 16.72 42.07
CA GLU A 238 -5.13 18.08 42.53
C GLU A 238 -3.91 19.01 42.54
N ILE A 239 -2.70 18.48 42.76
CA ILE A 239 -1.45 19.25 42.67
C ILE A 239 -1.13 19.64 41.22
N LEU A 240 -1.46 18.77 40.25
CA LEU A 240 -1.15 18.97 38.83
C LEU A 240 -2.22 19.78 38.08
N ARG A 241 -3.48 19.76 38.54
CA ARG A 241 -4.61 20.43 37.88
C ARG A 241 -4.35 21.91 37.53
N PRO A 242 -3.81 22.77 38.42
CA PRO A 242 -3.55 24.18 38.08
C PRO A 242 -2.55 24.38 36.94
N LEU A 243 -1.72 23.37 36.63
CA LEU A 243 -0.81 23.43 35.49
C LEU A 243 -1.53 23.00 34.21
N LEU A 244 -2.36 21.96 34.27
CA LEU A 244 -3.14 21.47 33.12
C LEU A 244 -4.20 22.48 32.67
N ASP A 245 -4.78 23.26 33.59
CA ASP A 245 -5.83 24.24 33.29
C ASP A 245 -5.32 25.53 32.58
N ARG A 246 -4.01 25.69 32.41
CA ARG A 246 -3.44 26.87 31.74
C ARG A 246 -3.52 26.73 30.22
N ARG A 247 -4.09 27.74 29.58
CA ARG A 247 -4.39 27.76 28.14
C ARG A 247 -3.16 27.88 27.26
N ALA A 248 -3.21 27.29 26.07
CA ALA A 248 -2.17 27.48 25.05
C ALA A 248 -2.12 28.94 24.62
N HIS A 249 -0.95 29.39 24.17
CA HIS A 249 -0.80 30.74 23.63
C HIS A 249 -1.74 30.96 22.43
N ASP A 250 -2.17 32.20 22.21
CA ASP A 250 -3.05 32.54 21.06
C ASP A 250 -2.37 32.28 19.71
N SER A 251 -1.04 32.37 19.67
CA SER A 251 -0.22 32.06 18.49
C SER A 251 0.19 30.58 18.41
N ALA A 252 -0.33 29.71 19.28
CA ALA A 252 0.03 28.30 19.26
C ALA A 252 -0.48 27.63 17.97
N HIS A 253 0.41 26.86 17.33
CA HIS A 253 0.05 26.03 16.18
C HIS A 253 -1.04 25.03 16.57
N THR A 254 -2.00 24.81 15.68
CA THR A 254 -3.09 23.85 15.89
C THR A 254 -2.84 22.58 15.07
N ILE A 255 -2.74 21.45 15.76
CA ILE A 255 -2.63 20.13 15.15
C ILE A 255 -4.02 19.50 15.13
N ALA A 256 -4.57 19.31 13.92
CA ALA A 256 -5.77 18.52 13.71
C ALA A 256 -5.41 17.03 13.80
N ALA A 257 -5.73 16.41 14.93
CA ALA A 257 -5.50 14.99 15.17
C ALA A 257 -6.63 14.17 14.56
N VAL A 258 -6.30 13.25 13.66
CA VAL A 258 -7.28 12.34 13.03
C VAL A 258 -6.91 10.91 13.38
N GLY A 259 -7.82 10.16 14.01
CA GLY A 259 -7.57 8.77 14.34
C GLY A 259 -7.36 7.98 13.05
N HIS A 260 -6.32 7.15 12.97
CA HIS A 260 -5.99 6.41 11.76
C HIS A 260 -5.35 5.07 12.09
N ALA A 261 -5.59 4.08 11.22
CA ALA A 261 -4.89 2.81 11.22
C ALA A 261 -4.58 2.47 9.77
N HIS A 262 -3.31 2.58 9.39
CA HIS A 262 -2.88 2.15 8.07
C HIS A 262 -2.79 0.61 8.05
N ILE A 263 -3.56 -0.03 7.18
CA ILE A 263 -3.61 -1.50 7.04
C ILE A 263 -3.41 -1.84 5.56
N GLY A 264 -2.22 -2.36 5.23
CA GLY A 264 -1.97 -2.91 3.91
C GLY A 264 -2.86 -4.12 3.63
N SER A 265 -3.50 -4.15 2.46
CA SER A 265 -4.28 -5.30 1.97
C SER A 265 -3.42 -6.54 1.73
N GLY A 266 -2.10 -6.41 1.55
CA GLY A 266 -1.16 -7.52 1.55
C GLY A 266 0.29 -7.06 1.46
N TRP A 267 1.06 -7.25 2.54
CA TRP A 267 2.45 -6.80 2.65
C TRP A 267 3.34 -7.90 3.24
N LEU A 268 3.60 -7.86 4.54
CA LEU A 268 4.31 -8.92 5.26
C LEU A 268 3.38 -10.06 5.67
N TRP A 269 2.10 -9.97 5.31
CA TRP A 269 1.07 -10.99 5.51
C TRP A 269 0.18 -11.09 4.26
N PRO A 270 -0.45 -12.26 4.01
CA PRO A 270 -1.38 -12.43 2.90
C PRO A 270 -2.72 -11.70 3.12
N PRO A 271 -3.50 -11.41 2.06
CA PRO A 271 -4.80 -10.74 2.16
C PRO A 271 -5.78 -11.37 3.15
N ARG A 272 -5.75 -12.70 3.33
CA ARG A 272 -6.57 -13.40 4.32
C ARG A 272 -6.35 -12.89 5.75
N GLU A 273 -5.14 -12.47 6.09
CA GLU A 273 -4.82 -11.93 7.41
C GLU A 273 -5.23 -10.45 7.50
N SER A 274 -5.16 -9.70 6.39
CA SER A 274 -5.65 -8.32 6.32
C SER A 274 -7.14 -8.21 6.66
N VAL A 275 -7.95 -9.19 6.23
CA VAL A 275 -9.38 -9.30 6.63
C VAL A 275 -9.50 -9.35 8.16
N ARG A 276 -8.71 -10.19 8.82
CA ARG A 276 -8.76 -10.35 10.28
C ARG A 276 -8.17 -9.14 11.03
N LYS A 277 -7.13 -8.52 10.48
CA LYS A 277 -6.55 -7.26 10.99
C LYS A 277 -7.56 -6.11 10.95
N CYS A 278 -8.33 -6.01 9.86
CA CYS A 278 -9.45 -5.08 9.76
C CYS A 278 -10.48 -5.38 10.86
N ALA A 279 -10.90 -6.62 11.02
CA ALA A 279 -11.87 -7.01 12.06
C ALA A 279 -11.43 -6.61 13.48
N ARG A 280 -10.16 -6.88 13.84
CA ARG A 280 -9.56 -6.51 15.14
C ARG A 280 -9.52 -5.01 15.34
N THR A 281 -9.01 -4.29 14.35
CA THR A 281 -8.85 -2.83 14.43
C THR A 281 -10.21 -2.15 14.50
N PHE A 282 -11.13 -2.51 13.61
CA PHE A 282 -12.43 -1.85 13.51
C PHE A 282 -13.35 -2.17 14.70
N SER A 283 -13.29 -3.40 15.25
CA SER A 283 -13.97 -3.71 16.51
C SER A 283 -13.42 -2.88 17.67
N SER A 284 -12.10 -2.67 17.71
CA SER A 284 -11.45 -1.85 18.73
C SER A 284 -11.84 -0.38 18.62
N VAL A 285 -11.80 0.18 17.43
CA VAL A 285 -12.18 1.58 17.18
C VAL A 285 -13.66 1.80 17.46
N ALA A 286 -14.53 0.89 17.05
CA ALA A 286 -15.97 1.00 17.35
C ALA A 286 -16.24 0.96 18.85
N ALA A 287 -15.56 0.07 19.60
CA ALA A 287 -15.66 0.04 21.06
C ALA A 287 -15.07 1.30 21.71
N LEU A 288 -13.98 1.85 21.14
CA LEU A 288 -13.37 3.08 21.63
C LEU A 288 -14.28 4.29 21.42
N ALA A 289 -14.98 4.38 20.29
CA ALA A 289 -15.94 5.45 20.00
C ALA A 289 -17.11 5.50 21.00
N GLU A 290 -17.54 4.36 21.54
CA GLU A 290 -18.57 4.29 22.59
C GLU A 290 -18.07 4.89 23.92
N GLU A 291 -16.77 4.76 24.23
CA GLU A 291 -16.17 5.29 25.46
C GLU A 291 -15.67 6.74 25.31
N TYR A 292 -15.27 7.14 24.09
CA TYR A 292 -14.74 8.46 23.75
C TYR A 292 -15.51 9.06 22.56
N PRO A 293 -16.66 9.72 22.82
CA PRO A 293 -17.54 10.26 21.78
C PRO A 293 -16.90 11.35 20.91
N GLU A 294 -15.77 11.92 21.31
CA GLU A 294 -15.01 12.88 20.52
C GLU A 294 -14.05 12.24 19.49
N LEU A 295 -13.86 10.92 19.53
CA LEU A 295 -13.02 10.21 18.56
C LEU A 295 -13.54 10.43 17.15
N VAL A 296 -12.64 10.75 16.22
CA VAL A 296 -12.89 10.65 14.78
C VAL A 296 -11.83 9.75 14.17
N PHE A 297 -12.25 8.62 13.59
CA PHE A 297 -11.37 7.66 12.93
C PHE A 297 -11.53 7.69 11.40
N ALA A 298 -10.45 7.96 10.68
CA ALA A 298 -10.39 7.95 9.23
C ALA A 298 -9.86 6.62 8.69
N CYS A 299 -10.60 6.01 7.76
CA CYS A 299 -10.19 4.80 7.06
C CYS A 299 -10.50 4.89 5.56
N SER A 300 -9.49 4.58 4.73
CA SER A 300 -9.37 4.98 3.33
C SER A 300 -9.89 3.95 2.30
N SER A 301 -9.60 2.66 2.50
CA SER A 301 -9.80 1.63 1.48
C SER A 301 -11.20 1.03 1.55
N ALA A 302 -12.05 1.25 0.54
CA ALA A 302 -13.39 0.67 0.49
C ALA A 302 -13.37 -0.88 0.54
N GLN A 303 -12.33 -1.51 0.01
CA GLN A 303 -12.10 -2.95 0.10
C GLN A 303 -12.08 -3.47 1.55
N SER A 304 -11.54 -2.70 2.49
CA SER A 304 -11.52 -3.08 3.91
C SER A 304 -12.93 -3.12 4.51
N TYR A 305 -13.81 -2.21 4.09
CA TYR A 305 -15.22 -2.21 4.49
C TYR A 305 -15.99 -3.33 3.80
N ALA A 306 -15.74 -3.58 2.52
CA ALA A 306 -16.33 -4.70 1.79
C ALA A 306 -16.01 -6.04 2.47
N TRP A 307 -14.76 -6.23 2.93
CA TRP A 307 -14.40 -7.40 3.72
C TRP A 307 -15.18 -7.50 5.04
N MET A 308 -15.45 -6.39 5.71
CA MET A 308 -16.29 -6.43 6.91
C MET A 308 -17.73 -6.80 6.57
N ARG A 309 -18.33 -6.19 5.54
CA ARG A 309 -19.67 -6.54 5.09
C ARG A 309 -19.78 -8.04 4.76
N ASP A 310 -18.80 -8.57 4.05
CA ASP A 310 -18.85 -9.92 3.51
C ASP A 310 -18.41 -11.01 4.53
N HIS A 311 -17.48 -10.70 5.43
CA HIS A 311 -16.90 -11.68 6.37
C HIS A 311 -17.18 -11.40 7.85
N GLN A 312 -17.53 -10.17 8.23
CA GLN A 312 -17.72 -9.72 9.62
C GLN A 312 -18.93 -8.77 9.74
N PRO A 313 -20.15 -9.21 9.36
CA PRO A 313 -21.30 -8.31 9.20
C PRO A 313 -21.69 -7.57 10.49
N TYR A 314 -21.47 -8.19 11.66
CA TYR A 314 -21.68 -7.52 12.94
C TYR A 314 -20.73 -6.31 13.12
N VAL A 315 -19.46 -6.46 12.77
CA VAL A 315 -18.48 -5.36 12.81
C VAL A 315 -18.87 -4.28 11.81
N PHE A 316 -19.35 -4.68 10.63
CA PHE A 316 -19.81 -3.74 9.61
C PHE A 316 -20.98 -2.86 10.07
N GLU A 317 -21.98 -3.43 10.76
CA GLU A 317 -23.08 -2.64 11.33
C GLU A 317 -22.60 -1.69 12.44
N ARG A 318 -21.60 -2.07 13.24
CA ARG A 318 -20.96 -1.15 14.19
C ARG A 318 -20.23 0.00 13.49
N ILE A 319 -19.57 -0.27 12.36
CA ILE A 319 -18.95 0.78 11.54
C ILE A 319 -20.03 1.74 11.03
N LYS A 320 -21.13 1.24 10.46
CA LYS A 320 -22.25 2.08 9.98
C LYS A 320 -22.82 2.95 11.09
N LYS A 321 -22.99 2.40 12.30
CA LYS A 321 -23.39 3.19 13.48
C LYS A 321 -22.37 4.29 13.79
N ALA A 322 -21.07 3.96 13.87
CA ALA A 322 -20.03 4.94 14.16
C ALA A 322 -19.91 6.04 13.08
N VAL A 323 -20.20 5.72 11.81
CA VAL A 323 -20.30 6.70 10.73
C VAL A 323 -21.50 7.63 10.97
N ALA A 324 -22.67 7.08 11.29
CA ALA A 324 -23.87 7.88 11.58
C ALA A 324 -23.70 8.79 12.82
N ASP A 325 -22.97 8.32 13.83
CA ASP A 325 -22.67 9.08 15.05
C ASP A 325 -21.59 10.17 14.83
N GLY A 326 -20.90 10.17 13.68
CA GLY A 326 -19.83 11.12 13.38
C GLY A 326 -18.46 10.75 13.94
N ASN A 327 -18.31 9.55 14.53
CA ASN A 327 -17.05 9.05 15.08
C ASN A 327 -16.13 8.40 14.04
N TRP A 328 -16.65 8.19 12.83
CA TRP A 328 -15.95 7.49 11.77
C TRP A 328 -16.07 8.26 10.46
N ALA A 329 -14.93 8.58 9.85
CA ALA A 329 -14.82 9.27 8.58
C ALA A 329 -14.34 8.29 7.49
N PRO A 330 -15.23 7.77 6.63
CA PRO A 330 -14.81 7.11 5.39
C PRO A 330 -14.10 8.15 4.51
N VAL A 331 -12.83 7.90 4.18
CA VAL A 331 -12.00 8.82 3.37
C VAL A 331 -11.37 8.08 2.18
N GLY A 332 -10.52 8.75 1.41
CA GLY A 332 -9.80 8.12 0.30
C GLY A 332 -10.59 8.12 -1.00
N GLY A 333 -11.85 7.67 -0.94
CA GLY A 333 -12.72 7.56 -2.11
C GLY A 333 -12.28 6.48 -3.11
N MET A 334 -11.30 5.65 -2.77
CA MET A 334 -10.74 4.61 -3.63
C MET A 334 -11.11 3.20 -3.16
N TRP A 335 -11.06 2.23 -4.08
CA TRP A 335 -11.25 0.83 -3.74
C TRP A 335 -10.15 0.32 -2.80
N VAL A 336 -8.88 0.60 -3.12
CA VAL A 336 -7.72 0.45 -2.22
C VAL A 336 -6.84 1.69 -2.26
N GLU A 337 -5.92 1.82 -1.31
CA GLU A 337 -4.78 2.75 -1.41
C GLU A 337 -3.81 2.29 -2.52
N ALA A 338 -4.16 2.53 -3.78
CA ALA A 338 -3.39 2.04 -4.92
C ALA A 338 -2.01 2.71 -5.03
N ASP A 339 -1.08 2.03 -5.70
CA ASP A 339 0.15 2.68 -6.17
C ASP A 339 -0.18 3.87 -7.09
N GLY A 340 0.58 4.96 -6.95
CA GLY A 340 0.31 6.21 -7.66
C GLY A 340 0.87 6.28 -9.08
N ASN A 341 1.64 5.28 -9.53
CA ASN A 341 2.41 5.34 -10.78
C ASN A 341 2.18 4.14 -11.71
N LEU A 342 2.09 2.91 -11.18
CA LEU A 342 2.06 1.67 -11.96
C LEU A 342 0.69 1.34 -12.62
N PRO A 343 -0.48 1.56 -11.97
CA PRO A 343 -1.77 1.28 -12.58
C PRO A 343 -2.01 2.11 -13.85
N GLY A 344 -2.74 1.58 -14.83
CA GLY A 344 -3.18 2.35 -15.99
C GLY A 344 -4.16 3.48 -15.62
N GLY A 345 -4.33 4.46 -16.51
CA GLY A 345 -5.23 5.59 -16.27
C GLY A 345 -6.68 5.18 -15.99
N GLU A 346 -7.21 4.25 -16.79
CA GLU A 346 -8.55 3.68 -16.57
C GLU A 346 -8.61 2.98 -15.20
N ALA A 347 -7.57 2.24 -14.81
CA ALA A 347 -7.55 1.58 -13.51
C ALA A 347 -7.58 2.57 -12.34
N LEU A 348 -6.85 3.69 -12.40
CA LEU A 348 -6.95 4.76 -11.40
C LEU A 348 -8.34 5.40 -11.36
N ALA A 349 -8.98 5.61 -12.52
CA ALA A 349 -10.36 6.06 -12.57
C ALA A 349 -11.30 5.05 -11.91
N ARG A 350 -11.11 3.75 -12.17
CA ARG A 350 -11.87 2.65 -11.54
C ARG A 350 -11.64 2.55 -10.05
N GLN A 351 -10.43 2.80 -9.53
CA GLN A 351 -10.20 2.90 -8.09
C GLN A 351 -11.18 3.89 -7.46
N LEU A 352 -11.29 5.10 -8.03
CA LEU A 352 -12.19 6.15 -7.53
C LEU A 352 -13.67 5.78 -7.74
N VAL A 353 -14.05 5.30 -8.93
CA VAL A 353 -15.45 4.94 -9.23
C VAL A 353 -15.95 3.84 -8.28
N HIS A 354 -15.19 2.76 -8.12
CA HIS A 354 -15.61 1.64 -7.25
C HIS A 354 -15.58 2.03 -5.77
N GLY A 355 -14.57 2.79 -5.33
CA GLY A 355 -14.46 3.26 -3.94
C GLY A 355 -15.61 4.19 -3.55
N ARG A 356 -15.81 5.26 -4.32
CA ARG A 356 -16.89 6.22 -4.08
C ARG A 356 -18.27 5.57 -4.13
N ARG A 357 -18.52 4.73 -5.15
CA ARG A 357 -19.79 4.02 -5.28
C ARG A 357 -20.07 3.16 -4.05
N PHE A 358 -19.06 2.43 -3.56
CA PHE A 358 -19.20 1.62 -2.36
C PHE A 358 -19.58 2.49 -1.14
N PHE A 359 -18.85 3.59 -0.88
CA PHE A 359 -19.16 4.46 0.25
C PHE A 359 -20.55 5.10 0.17
N SER A 360 -20.95 5.55 -1.02
CA SER A 360 -22.27 6.13 -1.27
C SER A 360 -23.39 5.10 -1.05
N GLN A 361 -23.27 3.90 -1.63
CA GLN A 361 -24.32 2.88 -1.58
C GLN A 361 -24.43 2.20 -0.21
N GLU A 362 -23.31 1.93 0.45
CA GLU A 362 -23.28 1.10 1.65
C GLU A 362 -23.32 1.92 2.95
N LEU A 363 -22.74 3.13 2.92
CA LEU A 363 -22.61 4.00 4.10
C LEU A 363 -23.38 5.33 3.96
N GLY A 364 -23.89 5.66 2.76
CA GLY A 364 -24.55 6.96 2.51
C GLY A 364 -23.58 8.15 2.54
N VAL A 365 -22.28 7.91 2.34
CA VAL A 365 -21.23 8.93 2.46
C VAL A 365 -20.64 9.27 1.08
N GLU A 366 -20.72 10.55 0.72
CA GLU A 366 -19.97 11.11 -0.39
C GLU A 366 -18.60 11.58 0.12
N THR A 367 -17.55 10.84 -0.24
CA THR A 367 -16.17 11.24 0.08
C THR A 367 -15.79 12.51 -0.69
N ASP A 368 -15.07 13.43 -0.07
CA ASP A 368 -14.71 14.72 -0.69
C ASP A 368 -13.20 14.95 -0.78
N GLY A 369 -12.40 13.91 -0.57
CA GLY A 369 -10.96 13.96 -0.75
C GLY A 369 -10.30 12.58 -0.84
N VAL A 370 -9.05 12.62 -1.29
CA VAL A 370 -8.21 11.42 -1.48
C VAL A 370 -7.16 11.35 -0.38
N TRP A 371 -6.98 10.16 0.17
CA TRP A 371 -6.11 9.85 1.31
C TRP A 371 -5.18 8.71 0.91
N LEU A 372 -3.96 9.04 0.48
CA LEU A 372 -2.94 8.12 -0.03
C LEU A 372 -1.61 8.26 0.72
N PRO A 373 -1.56 7.89 2.01
CA PRO A 373 -0.36 7.96 2.82
C PRO A 373 0.74 6.95 2.43
N GLY A 374 0.37 5.83 1.78
CA GLY A 374 1.28 4.72 1.48
C GLY A 374 1.93 4.73 0.08
N ALA A 375 1.40 5.50 -0.88
CA ALA A 375 1.80 5.44 -2.28
C ALA A 375 3.23 5.96 -2.55
N PHE A 376 4.02 5.23 -3.35
CA PHE A 376 5.42 5.56 -3.66
C PHE A 376 5.55 6.59 -4.78
N GLY A 377 5.14 7.81 -4.47
CA GLY A 377 5.00 8.90 -5.44
C GLY A 377 3.62 8.86 -6.13
N CYS A 378 3.28 9.95 -6.82
CA CYS A 378 2.01 10.07 -7.52
C CYS A 378 2.16 10.76 -8.88
N THR A 379 1.51 10.18 -9.89
CA THR A 379 1.47 10.70 -11.26
C THR A 379 0.92 12.12 -11.36
N ALA A 380 1.43 12.89 -12.34
CA ALA A 380 0.99 14.26 -12.61
C ALA A 380 -0.46 14.37 -13.16
N ALA A 381 -1.11 13.25 -13.51
CA ALA A 381 -2.51 13.22 -13.93
C ALA A 381 -3.50 13.16 -12.76
N TYR A 382 -3.01 12.90 -11.55
CA TYR A 382 -3.87 12.64 -10.40
C TYR A 382 -4.80 13.81 -10.02
N PRO A 383 -4.35 15.09 -10.02
CA PRO A 383 -5.22 16.21 -9.69
C PRO A 383 -6.50 16.25 -10.53
N GLN A 384 -6.38 15.99 -11.84
CA GLN A 384 -7.52 15.92 -12.74
C GLN A 384 -8.45 14.76 -12.39
N LEU A 385 -7.89 13.55 -12.21
CA LEU A 385 -8.67 12.36 -11.86
C LEU A 385 -9.44 12.52 -10.55
N ALA A 386 -8.77 13.04 -9.53
CA ALA A 386 -9.36 13.30 -8.23
C ALA A 386 -10.50 14.35 -8.33
N ALA A 387 -10.27 15.46 -9.03
CA ALA A 387 -11.27 16.51 -9.23
C ALA A 387 -12.49 16.02 -10.03
N LEU A 388 -12.28 15.24 -11.11
CA LEU A 388 -13.36 14.62 -11.88
C LEU A 388 -14.18 13.63 -11.05
N ALA A 389 -13.54 12.96 -10.09
CA ALA A 389 -14.21 12.13 -9.10
C ALA A 389 -14.83 12.93 -7.95
N GLY A 390 -14.83 14.27 -7.98
CA GLY A 390 -15.45 15.12 -6.96
C GLY A 390 -14.60 15.37 -5.70
N ALA A 391 -13.33 14.96 -5.68
CA ALA A 391 -12.43 15.27 -4.58
C ALA A 391 -12.03 16.75 -4.59
N ARG A 392 -11.97 17.35 -3.40
CA ARG A 392 -11.62 18.76 -3.17
C ARG A 392 -10.25 18.93 -2.51
N TRP A 393 -9.76 17.87 -1.87
CA TRP A 393 -8.48 17.85 -1.19
C TRP A 393 -7.75 16.51 -1.39
N PHE A 394 -6.43 16.53 -1.21
CA PHE A 394 -5.54 15.38 -1.33
C PHE A 394 -4.59 15.32 -0.12
N LEU A 395 -4.38 14.11 0.41
CA LEU A 395 -3.41 13.85 1.47
C LEU A 395 -2.42 12.76 1.05
N THR A 396 -1.13 13.03 1.22
CA THR A 396 -0.05 12.03 1.09
C THR A 396 1.05 12.28 2.11
N ARG A 397 1.81 11.23 2.47
CA ARG A 397 2.92 11.33 3.43
C ARG A 397 4.29 11.12 2.80
N LYS A 398 4.40 10.26 1.78
CA LYS A 398 5.70 9.79 1.28
C LYS A 398 6.65 10.90 0.78
N PRO A 399 6.20 12.07 0.29
CA PRO A 399 7.12 13.17 0.00
C PRO A 399 7.99 13.61 1.20
N SER A 400 7.65 13.31 2.46
CA SER A 400 8.54 13.61 3.59
C SER A 400 9.82 12.75 3.64
N TRP A 401 9.92 11.71 2.79
CA TRP A 401 11.04 10.75 2.75
C TRP A 401 12.14 11.11 1.74
N HIS A 402 12.11 12.29 1.13
CA HIS A 402 13.16 12.72 0.19
C HIS A 402 14.53 12.85 0.89
N GLU A 403 15.57 12.37 0.24
CA GLU A 403 16.94 12.33 0.75
C GLU A 403 17.79 13.50 0.22
N ALA A 404 17.55 13.92 -1.03
CA ALA A 404 18.30 14.97 -1.74
C ALA A 404 17.72 16.39 -1.54
N GLY A 405 16.59 16.52 -0.84
CA GLY A 405 16.00 17.81 -0.47
C GLY A 405 14.58 17.66 0.07
N ARG A 406 14.26 18.31 1.19
CA ARG A 406 12.90 18.28 1.75
C ARG A 406 11.92 18.96 0.78
N PRO A 407 10.68 18.46 0.65
CA PRO A 407 9.64 19.21 -0.04
C PRO A 407 9.54 20.62 0.52
N PRO A 408 9.42 21.65 -0.33
CA PRO A 408 9.42 23.04 0.12
C PRO A 408 8.17 23.40 0.92
N HIS A 409 7.08 22.62 0.78
CA HIS A 409 5.76 22.92 1.33
C HIS A 409 5.10 21.66 1.89
N HIS A 410 4.39 21.82 3.01
CA HIS A 410 3.47 20.82 3.54
C HIS A 410 2.04 21.09 3.09
N THR A 411 1.68 22.33 2.73
CA THR A 411 0.33 22.75 2.31
C THR A 411 0.44 23.56 1.02
N PHE A 412 -0.14 23.05 -0.07
CA PHE A 412 0.03 23.62 -1.40
C PHE A 412 -1.13 23.25 -2.34
N TRP A 413 -1.26 23.98 -3.44
CA TRP A 413 -2.10 23.60 -4.58
C TRP A 413 -1.32 22.66 -5.51
N TRP A 414 -1.77 21.42 -5.65
CA TRP A 414 -1.16 20.49 -6.58
C TRP A 414 -1.82 20.61 -7.96
N GLU A 415 -1.06 21.04 -8.96
CA GLU A 415 -1.49 21.25 -10.34
C GLU A 415 -1.06 20.09 -11.25
N GLY A 416 -2.04 19.49 -11.92
CA GLY A 416 -1.83 18.41 -12.88
C GLY A 416 -1.36 18.89 -14.25
N ILE A 417 -1.12 17.95 -15.16
CA ILE A 417 -0.64 18.24 -16.53
C ILE A 417 -1.61 19.10 -17.35
N ASP A 418 -2.91 19.09 -17.00
CA ASP A 418 -3.98 19.83 -17.66
C ASP A 418 -4.28 21.20 -17.01
N GLY A 419 -3.59 21.54 -15.92
CA GLY A 419 -3.82 22.76 -15.15
C GLY A 419 -4.88 22.63 -14.05
N THR A 420 -5.53 21.46 -13.89
CA THR A 420 -6.46 21.22 -12.78
C THR A 420 -5.69 21.24 -11.45
N ARG A 421 -6.24 21.90 -10.43
CA ARG A 421 -5.64 22.01 -9.10
C ARG A 421 -6.45 21.31 -8.03
N ILE A 422 -5.76 20.65 -7.09
CA ILE A 422 -6.35 20.08 -5.87
C ILE A 422 -5.56 20.53 -4.63
N PHE A 423 -6.26 20.94 -3.57
CA PHE A 423 -5.62 21.44 -2.35
C PHE A 423 -5.01 20.27 -1.59
N THR A 424 -3.70 20.33 -1.35
CA THR A 424 -2.92 19.19 -0.90
C THR A 424 -2.22 19.48 0.42
N HIS A 425 -2.26 18.51 1.32
CA HIS A 425 -1.50 18.56 2.57
C HIS A 425 -0.67 17.29 2.77
N SER A 426 0.59 17.49 3.15
CA SER A 426 1.47 16.44 3.66
C SER A 426 1.72 16.69 5.15
N PRO A 427 1.29 15.79 6.05
CA PRO A 427 1.51 15.94 7.48
C PRO A 427 3.01 16.10 7.83
N PRO A 428 3.38 17.03 8.73
CA PRO A 428 4.77 17.20 9.18
C PRO A 428 5.24 16.16 10.20
N VAL A 429 4.36 15.24 10.61
CA VAL A 429 4.70 14.07 11.43
C VAL A 429 5.28 12.94 10.57
N ASP A 430 6.28 12.23 11.08
CA ASP A 430 7.00 11.20 10.31
C ASP A 430 6.18 9.93 10.08
N ASP A 431 5.32 9.58 11.05
CA ASP A 431 4.40 8.45 10.97
C ASP A 431 3.07 8.79 11.68
N ASN A 432 2.19 7.80 11.85
CA ASN A 432 1.02 7.96 12.71
C ASN A 432 1.47 8.27 14.14
N ALA A 433 1.02 9.41 14.66
CA ALA A 433 1.49 9.97 15.92
C ALA A 433 0.96 9.17 17.14
N GLY A 434 1.82 9.03 18.16
CA GLY A 434 1.42 8.66 19.52
C GLY A 434 0.92 9.85 20.36
N LEU A 435 0.95 11.06 19.80
CA LEU A 435 0.65 12.34 20.47
C LEU A 435 1.57 12.62 21.66
N SER A 436 2.83 12.19 21.57
CA SER A 436 3.85 12.52 22.57
C SER A 436 4.32 13.97 22.45
N GLY A 437 4.80 14.55 23.55
CA GLY A 437 5.36 15.92 23.54
C GLY A 437 6.42 16.15 22.46
N ALA A 438 7.32 15.18 22.27
CA ALA A 438 8.37 15.23 21.26
C ALA A 438 7.82 15.22 19.82
N GLU A 439 6.84 14.37 19.51
CA GLU A 439 6.20 14.34 18.18
C GLU A 439 5.48 15.66 17.85
N LEU A 440 4.81 16.25 18.84
CA LEU A 440 4.10 17.52 18.67
C LEU A 440 5.06 18.69 18.46
N ALA A 441 6.11 18.79 19.29
CA ALA A 441 7.15 19.80 19.13
C ALA A 441 7.84 19.68 17.76
N HIS A 442 8.09 18.44 17.34
CA HIS A 442 8.66 18.13 16.05
C HIS A 442 7.77 18.54 14.87
N ALA A 443 6.48 18.22 14.92
CA ALA A 443 5.51 18.61 13.90
C ALA A 443 5.50 20.14 13.68
N VAL A 444 5.49 20.91 14.77
CA VAL A 444 5.56 22.38 14.71
C VAL A 444 6.90 22.87 14.15
N ALA A 445 8.01 22.28 14.59
CA ALA A 445 9.34 22.67 14.13
C ALA A 445 9.53 22.41 12.62
N ARG A 446 9.01 21.29 12.12
CA ARG A 446 9.15 20.83 10.72
C ARG A 446 8.15 21.45 9.76
N TYR A 447 7.03 21.98 10.22
CA TYR A 447 6.04 22.60 9.34
C TYR A 447 6.66 23.73 8.50
N ALA A 448 6.64 23.54 7.17
CA ALA A 448 7.37 24.38 6.22
C ALA A 448 6.65 25.70 5.92
N ASP A 449 5.31 25.71 5.94
CA ASP A 449 4.48 26.86 5.56
C ASP A 449 4.15 27.79 6.74
N LYS A 450 4.99 27.74 7.78
CA LYS A 450 4.91 28.64 8.93
C LYS A 450 4.98 30.10 8.48
N GLY A 451 4.08 30.91 9.02
CA GLY A 451 3.88 32.32 8.63
C GLY A 451 2.76 32.54 7.60
N GLY A 452 2.48 31.54 6.77
CA GLY A 452 1.27 31.51 5.91
C GLY A 452 0.12 30.71 6.54
N SER A 453 0.43 29.74 7.39
CA SER A 453 -0.54 28.92 8.13
C SER A 453 -0.02 28.58 9.52
N THR A 454 -0.95 28.37 10.45
CA THR A 454 -0.75 27.93 11.83
C THR A 454 -1.38 26.56 12.11
N ARG A 455 -1.69 25.79 11.06
CA ARG A 455 -2.36 24.49 11.16
C ARG A 455 -1.66 23.38 10.40
N SER A 456 -1.67 22.18 10.97
CA SER A 456 -1.28 20.96 10.29
C SER A 456 -2.14 19.78 10.75
N LEU A 457 -2.19 18.72 9.95
CA LEU A 457 -2.86 17.48 10.31
C LEU A 457 -1.84 16.50 10.90
N ALA A 458 -2.27 15.68 11.87
CA ALA A 458 -1.53 14.52 12.35
C ALA A 458 -2.45 13.30 12.40
N PRO A 459 -2.26 12.28 11.54
CA PRO A 459 -2.89 10.99 11.76
C PRO A 459 -2.35 10.40 13.06
N PHE A 460 -3.18 9.87 13.96
CA PHE A 460 -2.74 9.27 15.22
C PHE A 460 -3.32 7.87 15.40
N GLY A 461 -2.56 6.99 16.06
CA GLY A 461 -2.90 5.59 16.20
C GLY A 461 -1.80 4.66 15.67
N PHE A 462 -1.88 3.38 16.02
CA PHE A 462 -0.93 2.41 15.48
C PHE A 462 -1.30 2.02 14.03
N GLY A 463 -0.29 1.93 13.17
CA GLY A 463 -0.41 1.66 11.72
C GLY A 463 0.39 0.43 11.27
N ASP A 464 0.69 0.37 9.96
CA ASP A 464 1.53 -0.63 9.29
C ASP A 464 1.26 -2.09 9.68
N GLY A 465 -0.01 -2.40 9.95
CA GLY A 465 -0.42 -3.68 10.55
C GLY A 465 -1.74 -3.65 11.32
N GLY A 466 -2.32 -2.47 11.57
CA GLY A 466 -3.58 -2.28 12.29
C GLY A 466 -3.40 -1.66 13.67
N GLY A 467 -4.37 -1.89 14.56
CA GLY A 467 -4.36 -1.37 15.94
C GLY A 467 -5.14 -0.07 16.09
N GLY A 468 -4.75 0.98 15.37
CA GLY A 468 -5.43 2.27 15.39
C GLY A 468 -5.25 3.05 16.71
N PRO A 469 -6.10 4.07 16.96
CA PRO A 469 -6.09 4.85 18.19
C PRO A 469 -6.32 4.01 19.44
N THR A 470 -5.72 4.42 20.56
CA THR A 470 -5.95 3.81 21.88
C THR A 470 -6.56 4.80 22.88
N ARG A 471 -7.05 4.28 24.01
CA ARG A 471 -7.59 5.08 25.12
C ARG A 471 -6.56 6.09 25.62
N GLU A 472 -5.30 5.66 25.75
CA GLU A 472 -4.21 6.49 26.21
C GLU A 472 -3.98 7.71 25.30
N MET A 473 -4.05 7.51 23.98
CA MET A 473 -3.89 8.61 23.01
C MET A 473 -5.02 9.64 23.13
N LEU A 474 -6.26 9.21 23.36
CA LEU A 474 -7.39 10.13 23.57
C LEU A 474 -7.31 10.86 24.91
N GLU A 475 -6.86 10.19 25.97
CA GLU A 475 -6.58 10.85 27.24
C GLU A 475 -5.46 11.89 27.13
N LYS A 476 -4.43 11.63 26.33
CA LYS A 476 -3.42 12.64 25.98
C LYS A 476 -4.04 13.79 25.19
N ALA A 477 -4.82 13.50 24.14
CA ALA A 477 -5.47 14.52 23.31
C ALA A 477 -6.34 15.48 24.13
N ARG A 478 -7.10 14.99 25.12
CA ARG A 478 -7.88 15.82 26.05
C ARG A 478 -7.03 16.83 26.81
N ARG A 479 -5.86 16.39 27.32
CA ARG A 479 -4.93 17.24 28.07
C ARG A 479 -4.18 18.23 27.18
N LEU A 480 -3.95 17.86 25.92
CA LEU A 480 -3.26 18.66 24.91
C LEU A 480 -4.18 19.61 24.14
N ALA A 481 -5.49 19.60 24.41
CA ALA A 481 -6.47 20.39 23.68
C ALA A 481 -6.15 21.89 23.69
N ASP A 482 -5.69 22.40 24.84
CA ASP A 482 -5.38 23.82 25.03
C ASP A 482 -4.34 24.01 26.15
N LEU A 483 -3.19 23.32 26.08
CA LEU A 483 -2.18 23.33 27.15
C LEU A 483 -1.07 24.39 26.93
N GLU A 484 -0.84 25.25 27.91
CA GLU A 484 0.25 26.25 27.90
C GLU A 484 1.61 25.63 27.64
N GLY A 485 2.25 26.02 26.53
CA GLY A 485 3.58 25.54 26.11
C GLY A 485 3.54 24.42 25.06
N SER A 486 2.38 23.84 24.78
CA SER A 486 2.15 22.84 23.72
C SER A 486 1.45 23.49 22.52
N PRO A 487 1.56 22.94 21.29
CA PRO A 487 0.53 23.18 20.27
C PRO A 487 -0.84 22.71 20.75
N ARG A 488 -1.91 23.28 20.19
CA ARG A 488 -3.30 22.86 20.45
C ARG A 488 -3.59 21.59 19.66
N VAL A 489 -4.11 20.57 20.32
CA VAL A 489 -4.53 19.33 19.65
C VAL A 489 -6.05 19.28 19.54
N ARG A 490 -6.58 19.26 18.32
CA ARG A 490 -8.02 19.13 18.08
C ARG A 490 -8.29 17.83 17.35
N VAL A 491 -9.05 16.92 17.97
CA VAL A 491 -9.58 15.75 17.29
C VAL A 491 -10.70 16.17 16.34
N GLY A 492 -10.67 15.71 15.09
CA GLY A 492 -11.66 16.12 14.09
C GLY A 492 -11.57 15.34 12.78
N THR A 493 -12.43 15.71 11.82
CA THR A 493 -12.43 15.07 10.50
C THR A 493 -11.32 15.65 9.60
N PRO A 494 -10.78 14.87 8.64
CA PRO A 494 -9.92 15.41 7.59
C PRO A 494 -10.56 16.56 6.82
N SER A 495 -11.85 16.45 6.48
CA SER A 495 -12.56 17.47 5.71
C SER A 495 -12.67 18.80 6.46
N ASP A 496 -12.83 18.78 7.79
CA ASP A 496 -12.77 19.99 8.62
C ASP A 496 -11.40 20.65 8.58
N PHE A 497 -10.33 19.86 8.74
CA PHE A 497 -8.97 20.37 8.62
C PHE A 497 -8.73 21.04 7.26
N PHE A 498 -9.07 20.36 6.16
CA PHE A 498 -8.83 20.88 4.82
C PHE A 498 -9.66 22.13 4.50
N ARG A 499 -10.89 22.21 5.01
CA ARG A 499 -11.72 23.42 4.92
C ARG A 499 -11.05 24.58 5.65
N GLU A 500 -10.69 24.39 6.92
CA GLU A 500 -10.05 25.43 7.75
C GLU A 500 -8.68 25.85 7.22
N ALA A 501 -7.85 24.90 6.79
CA ALA A 501 -6.52 25.17 6.23
C ALA A 501 -6.60 25.96 4.91
N ARG A 502 -7.59 25.67 4.07
CA ARG A 502 -7.82 26.41 2.82
C ARG A 502 -8.37 27.82 3.08
N GLU A 503 -9.24 27.98 4.08
CA GLU A 503 -9.74 29.30 4.51
C GLU A 503 -8.61 30.17 5.08
N GLU A 504 -7.69 29.58 5.84
CA GLU A 504 -6.54 30.27 6.44
C GLU A 504 -5.43 30.58 5.43
N TYR A 505 -5.18 29.67 4.48
CA TYR A 505 -4.09 29.79 3.51
C TYR A 505 -4.55 29.66 2.05
N PRO A 506 -5.40 30.57 1.54
CA PRO A 506 -5.97 30.49 0.20
C PRO A 506 -4.91 30.63 -0.91
N ASP A 507 -3.90 31.47 -0.68
CA ASP A 507 -2.80 31.76 -1.60
C ASP A 507 -1.60 30.80 -1.42
N ALA A 508 -1.87 29.56 -1.00
CA ALA A 508 -0.87 28.52 -0.86
C ALA A 508 -0.06 28.34 -2.17
N PRO A 509 1.23 27.95 -2.09
CA PRO A 509 2.09 27.78 -3.25
C PRO A 509 1.58 26.68 -4.18
N VAL A 510 1.99 26.71 -5.45
CA VAL A 510 1.58 25.72 -6.46
C VAL A 510 2.72 24.75 -6.72
N TRP A 511 2.46 23.45 -6.58
CA TRP A 511 3.33 22.39 -7.07
C TRP A 511 2.79 21.85 -8.40
N ARG A 512 3.56 21.96 -9.49
CA ARG A 512 3.12 21.53 -10.82
C ARG A 512 3.82 20.24 -11.24
N GLY A 513 3.04 19.28 -11.73
CA GLY A 513 3.56 18.02 -12.26
C GLY A 513 3.47 16.87 -11.25
N GLU A 514 4.40 15.93 -11.33
CA GLU A 514 4.37 14.73 -10.49
C GLU A 514 4.83 15.01 -9.06
N LEU A 515 4.27 14.26 -8.11
CA LEU A 515 4.85 14.13 -6.77
C LEU A 515 5.83 12.95 -6.82
N HIS A 516 7.01 13.21 -7.39
CA HIS A 516 8.09 12.24 -7.50
C HIS A 516 8.57 11.83 -6.11
N LEU A 517 8.88 10.55 -5.90
CA LEU A 517 9.51 10.03 -4.69
C LEU A 517 10.92 9.53 -5.04
N GLU A 518 11.93 10.09 -4.39
CA GLU A 518 13.34 9.76 -4.60
C GLU A 518 13.72 8.32 -4.18
N PRO A 519 13.39 7.85 -2.96
CA PRO A 519 13.63 6.46 -2.59
C PRO A 519 12.63 5.53 -3.28
N HIS A 520 12.91 4.22 -3.17
CA HIS A 520 12.05 3.13 -3.64
C HIS A 520 11.93 2.99 -5.18
N ARG A 521 12.93 3.40 -5.96
CA ARG A 521 12.92 3.28 -7.43
C ARG A 521 12.94 1.83 -7.96
N GLY A 522 13.41 0.86 -7.17
CA GLY A 522 13.38 -0.56 -7.51
C GLY A 522 11.96 -1.14 -7.61
N THR A 523 10.96 -0.45 -7.05
CA THR A 523 9.55 -0.85 -7.14
C THR A 523 9.00 -0.93 -8.56
N TYR A 524 9.60 -0.19 -9.49
CA TYR A 524 9.21 -0.21 -10.90
C TYR A 524 9.65 -1.50 -11.63
N THR A 525 10.69 -2.19 -11.14
CA THR A 525 11.32 -3.33 -11.82
C THR A 525 11.16 -4.67 -11.09
N SER A 526 11.07 -4.66 -9.74
CA SER A 526 10.87 -5.87 -8.95
C SER A 526 9.60 -6.63 -9.36
N GLN A 527 9.49 -7.94 -9.10
CA GLN A 527 8.25 -8.72 -9.32
C GLN A 527 7.59 -8.51 -10.71
N ALA A 528 8.39 -8.54 -11.79
CA ALA A 528 7.94 -8.26 -13.16
C ALA A 528 6.73 -9.11 -13.62
N ARG A 529 6.59 -10.35 -13.11
CA ARG A 529 5.44 -11.22 -13.41
C ARG A 529 4.12 -10.64 -12.89
N THR A 530 4.11 -10.08 -11.68
CA THR A 530 2.96 -9.38 -11.09
C THR A 530 2.58 -8.15 -11.93
N LYS A 531 3.55 -7.32 -12.32
CA LYS A 531 3.32 -6.14 -13.17
C LYS A 531 2.76 -6.52 -14.54
N ARG A 532 3.32 -7.55 -15.20
CA ARG A 532 2.81 -8.08 -16.47
C ARG A 532 1.39 -8.62 -16.33
N GLY A 533 1.12 -9.32 -15.22
CA GLY A 533 -0.21 -9.80 -14.85
C GLY A 533 -1.24 -8.68 -14.78
N ASN A 534 -0.89 -7.58 -14.09
CA ASN A 534 -1.72 -6.38 -14.00
C ASN A 534 -1.97 -5.75 -15.37
N ARG A 535 -0.91 -5.45 -16.14
CA ARG A 535 -1.06 -4.76 -17.43
C ARG A 535 -1.90 -5.57 -18.43
N ARG A 536 -1.70 -6.89 -18.49
CA ARG A 536 -2.55 -7.78 -19.30
C ARG A 536 -3.99 -7.81 -18.80
N GLY A 537 -4.19 -7.79 -17.48
CA GLY A 537 -5.53 -7.72 -16.88
C GLY A 537 -6.28 -6.45 -17.25
N GLU A 538 -5.64 -5.29 -17.16
CA GLU A 538 -6.22 -4.00 -17.57
C GLU A 538 -6.57 -3.98 -19.06
N ALA A 539 -5.68 -4.47 -19.93
CA ALA A 539 -5.92 -4.54 -21.37
C ALA A 539 -7.12 -5.46 -21.69
N LEU A 540 -7.15 -6.66 -21.09
CA LEU A 540 -8.24 -7.61 -21.26
C LEU A 540 -9.58 -7.11 -20.70
N LEU A 541 -9.59 -6.36 -19.60
CA LEU A 541 -10.80 -5.75 -19.06
C LEU A 541 -11.39 -4.75 -20.06
N ARG A 542 -10.55 -3.88 -20.62
CA ARG A 542 -10.98 -2.93 -21.66
C ARG A 542 -11.54 -3.65 -22.89
N GLU A 543 -10.87 -4.70 -23.35
CA GLU A 543 -11.34 -5.51 -24.48
C GLU A 543 -12.66 -6.23 -24.16
N ALA A 544 -12.77 -6.84 -22.99
CA ALA A 544 -13.98 -7.54 -22.56
C ALA A 544 -15.18 -6.60 -22.46
N GLU A 545 -15.02 -5.40 -21.88
CA GLU A 545 -16.09 -4.40 -21.83
C GLU A 545 -16.48 -3.91 -23.22
N LEU A 546 -15.49 -3.61 -24.09
CA LEU A 546 -15.73 -3.16 -25.46
C LEU A 546 -16.55 -4.18 -26.26
N TRP A 547 -16.09 -5.43 -26.29
CA TRP A 547 -16.71 -6.46 -27.12
C TRP A 547 -18.04 -6.92 -26.52
N ALA A 548 -18.15 -7.06 -25.19
CA ALA A 548 -19.42 -7.40 -24.56
C ALA A 548 -20.47 -6.29 -24.76
N ALA A 549 -20.09 -5.01 -24.68
CA ALA A 549 -21.00 -3.90 -24.99
C ALA A 549 -21.42 -3.92 -26.46
N THR A 550 -20.49 -4.23 -27.36
CA THR A 550 -20.77 -4.35 -28.80
C THR A 550 -21.77 -5.48 -29.07
N ALA A 551 -21.54 -6.67 -28.50
CA ALA A 551 -22.46 -7.79 -28.60
C ALA A 551 -23.84 -7.44 -28.03
N ALA A 552 -23.89 -6.84 -26.85
CA ALA A 552 -25.16 -6.45 -26.23
C ALA A 552 -26.00 -5.52 -27.10
N VAL A 553 -25.36 -4.55 -27.75
CA VAL A 553 -26.05 -3.62 -28.66
C VAL A 553 -26.42 -4.27 -30.00
N ARG A 554 -25.56 -5.11 -30.57
CA ARG A 554 -25.75 -5.64 -31.93
C ARG A 554 -26.61 -6.91 -31.99
N THR A 555 -26.50 -7.78 -31.00
CA THR A 555 -27.14 -9.11 -31.01
C THR A 555 -28.14 -9.27 -29.87
N GLY A 556 -28.17 -8.35 -28.89
CA GLY A 556 -29.05 -8.44 -27.71
C GLY A 556 -28.52 -9.37 -26.61
N GLU A 557 -27.27 -9.82 -26.71
CA GLU A 557 -26.59 -10.59 -25.66
C GLU A 557 -26.55 -9.80 -24.33
N PRO A 558 -26.80 -10.42 -23.16
CA PRO A 558 -26.70 -9.71 -21.89
C PRO A 558 -25.27 -9.21 -21.60
N TYR A 559 -25.11 -7.93 -21.26
CA TYR A 559 -23.82 -7.40 -20.79
C TYR A 559 -23.46 -8.02 -19.42
N PRO A 560 -22.28 -8.65 -19.26
CA PRO A 560 -21.92 -9.41 -18.05
C PRO A 560 -21.42 -8.50 -16.92
N TYR A 561 -22.25 -7.52 -16.51
CA TYR A 561 -21.91 -6.45 -15.58
C TYR A 561 -21.34 -6.96 -14.25
N GLU A 562 -22.07 -7.85 -13.56
CA GLU A 562 -21.66 -8.36 -12.24
C GLU A 562 -20.33 -9.10 -12.28
N THR A 563 -20.07 -9.83 -13.38
CA THR A 563 -18.81 -10.55 -13.56
C THR A 563 -17.66 -9.58 -13.80
N LEU A 564 -17.86 -8.57 -14.64
CA LEU A 564 -16.84 -7.55 -14.92
C LEU A 564 -16.55 -6.68 -13.68
N ASP A 565 -17.57 -6.31 -12.91
CA ASP A 565 -17.40 -5.57 -11.64
C ASP A 565 -16.56 -6.37 -10.63
N ALA A 566 -16.84 -7.67 -10.48
CA ALA A 566 -16.06 -8.55 -9.62
C ALA A 566 -14.61 -8.70 -10.10
N LEU A 567 -14.37 -8.84 -11.41
CA LEU A 567 -13.03 -8.95 -11.99
C LEU A 567 -12.24 -7.64 -11.84
N TRP A 568 -12.89 -6.48 -12.04
CA TRP A 568 -12.29 -5.18 -11.76
C TRP A 568 -11.85 -5.08 -10.31
N LYS A 569 -12.74 -5.32 -9.34
CA LYS A 569 -12.41 -5.27 -7.91
C LYS A 569 -11.22 -6.17 -7.55
N GLN A 570 -11.09 -7.34 -8.19
CA GLN A 570 -9.93 -8.20 -7.99
C GLN A 570 -8.63 -7.62 -8.57
N VAL A 571 -8.65 -7.04 -9.78
CA VAL A 571 -7.49 -6.33 -10.33
C VAL A 571 -7.12 -5.16 -9.42
N LEU A 572 -8.08 -4.31 -9.06
CA LEU A 572 -7.87 -3.13 -8.21
C LEU A 572 -7.30 -3.50 -6.83
N LEU A 573 -7.74 -4.60 -6.21
CA LEU A 573 -7.16 -5.11 -4.95
C LEU A 573 -5.65 -5.37 -5.08
N HIS A 574 -5.22 -5.95 -6.19
CA HIS A 574 -3.81 -6.28 -6.43
C HIS A 574 -2.97 -5.07 -6.89
N GLN A 575 -3.58 -3.91 -7.08
CA GLN A 575 -2.92 -2.64 -7.38
C GLN A 575 -2.55 -1.82 -6.14
N ILE A 576 -2.81 -2.34 -4.93
CA ILE A 576 -2.37 -1.70 -3.69
C ILE A 576 -0.84 -1.47 -3.71
N HIS A 577 -0.41 -0.37 -3.08
CA HIS A 577 0.98 0.11 -3.05
C HIS A 577 2.02 -0.87 -2.49
N ASP A 578 1.63 -2.00 -1.87
CA ASP A 578 2.58 -3.05 -1.47
C ASP A 578 2.71 -4.18 -2.50
N ILE A 579 1.59 -4.60 -3.10
CA ILE A 579 1.54 -5.78 -3.98
C ILE A 579 2.10 -5.45 -5.35
N LEU A 580 1.52 -4.45 -6.04
CA LEU A 580 1.90 -4.13 -7.41
C LEU A 580 3.34 -3.60 -7.49
N PRO A 581 3.78 -2.69 -6.60
CA PRO A 581 5.20 -2.31 -6.44
C PRO A 581 6.15 -3.46 -6.12
N GLY A 582 5.67 -4.63 -5.70
CA GLY A 582 6.48 -5.83 -5.62
C GLY A 582 7.23 -6.01 -4.30
N ILE A 583 6.71 -5.46 -3.21
CA ILE A 583 7.45 -5.32 -1.93
C ILE A 583 6.91 -6.18 -0.78
N SER A 584 5.98 -7.07 -1.10
CA SER A 584 5.37 -8.06 -0.20
C SER A 584 6.14 -9.39 -0.15
N ILE A 585 5.80 -10.25 0.81
CA ILE A 585 6.38 -11.61 0.94
C ILE A 585 6.04 -12.51 -0.26
N SER A 586 6.82 -13.58 -0.46
CA SER A 586 6.67 -14.53 -1.57
C SER A 586 5.26 -15.12 -1.70
N TRP A 587 4.59 -15.42 -0.58
CA TRP A 587 3.20 -15.91 -0.60
C TRP A 587 2.27 -14.92 -1.33
N VAL A 588 2.39 -13.62 -1.04
CA VAL A 588 1.53 -12.58 -1.63
C VAL A 588 1.69 -12.54 -3.16
N HIS A 589 2.95 -12.56 -3.66
CA HIS A 589 3.20 -12.51 -5.10
C HIS A 589 2.75 -13.78 -5.82
N GLN A 590 2.97 -14.95 -5.23
CA GLN A 590 2.46 -16.21 -5.79
C GLN A 590 0.92 -16.22 -5.88
N GLN A 591 0.25 -15.70 -4.85
CA GLN A 591 -1.20 -15.56 -4.86
C GLN A 591 -1.65 -14.56 -5.94
N ALA A 592 -1.00 -13.39 -6.04
CA ALA A 592 -1.29 -12.40 -7.08
C ALA A 592 -1.16 -12.98 -8.49
N GLU A 593 -0.06 -13.68 -8.78
CA GLU A 593 0.16 -14.35 -10.07
C GLU A 593 -0.90 -15.42 -10.39
N GLN A 594 -1.36 -16.17 -9.38
CA GLN A 594 -2.43 -17.15 -9.54
C GLN A 594 -3.78 -16.46 -9.82
N THR A 595 -4.08 -15.38 -9.10
CA THR A 595 -5.29 -14.59 -9.29
C THR A 595 -5.33 -13.94 -10.67
N TYR A 596 -4.24 -13.31 -11.13
CA TYR A 596 -4.18 -12.75 -12.49
C TYR A 596 -4.41 -13.81 -13.56
N ARG A 597 -3.81 -15.00 -13.42
CA ARG A 597 -4.07 -16.12 -14.36
C ARG A 597 -5.55 -16.53 -14.40
N ALA A 598 -6.24 -16.51 -13.27
CA ALA A 598 -7.67 -16.80 -13.22
C ALA A 598 -8.51 -15.68 -13.86
N ILE A 599 -8.15 -14.42 -13.60
CA ILE A 599 -8.78 -13.23 -14.20
C ILE A 599 -8.63 -13.27 -15.72
N HIS A 600 -7.42 -13.50 -16.24
CA HIS A 600 -7.16 -13.55 -17.69
C HIS A 600 -8.03 -14.61 -18.36
N ARG A 601 -8.08 -15.84 -17.83
CA ARG A 601 -8.94 -16.90 -18.37
C ARG A 601 -10.43 -16.55 -18.35
N SER A 602 -10.89 -15.78 -17.38
CA SER A 602 -12.29 -15.34 -17.30
C SER A 602 -12.58 -14.26 -18.34
N LEU A 603 -11.68 -13.27 -18.49
CA LEU A 603 -11.83 -12.20 -19.47
C LEU A 603 -11.71 -12.71 -20.91
N GLU A 604 -10.78 -13.62 -21.18
CA GLU A 604 -10.63 -14.25 -22.50
C GLU A 604 -11.88 -15.04 -22.89
N ARG A 605 -12.55 -15.70 -21.93
CA ARG A 605 -13.86 -16.33 -22.16
C ARG A 605 -14.96 -15.32 -22.45
N ILE A 606 -14.99 -14.18 -21.76
CA ILE A 606 -15.95 -13.09 -22.03
C ILE A 606 -15.72 -12.51 -23.43
N VAL A 607 -14.47 -12.23 -23.79
CA VAL A 607 -14.09 -11.72 -25.12
C VAL A 607 -14.47 -12.74 -26.20
N ALA A 608 -14.15 -14.02 -26.02
CA ALA A 608 -14.50 -15.07 -26.97
C ALA A 608 -16.02 -15.23 -27.14
N ALA A 609 -16.78 -15.20 -26.03
CA ALA A 609 -18.23 -15.25 -26.10
C ALA A 609 -18.81 -14.04 -26.84
N ALA A 610 -18.29 -12.83 -26.59
CA ALA A 610 -18.74 -11.60 -27.24
C ALA A 610 -18.34 -11.51 -28.72
N ALA A 611 -17.19 -12.07 -29.09
CA ALA A 611 -16.74 -12.17 -30.48
C ALA A 611 -17.55 -13.20 -31.28
N GLY A 612 -18.21 -14.15 -30.60
CA GLY A 612 -18.89 -15.29 -31.21
C GLY A 612 -17.96 -16.47 -31.45
N HIS A 613 -18.54 -17.64 -31.71
CA HIS A 613 -17.75 -18.81 -32.12
C HIS A 613 -17.48 -18.71 -33.63
N PRO A 614 -16.22 -18.88 -34.08
CA PRO A 614 -15.94 -18.94 -35.51
C PRO A 614 -16.69 -20.15 -36.09
N ASP A 615 -17.60 -19.91 -37.03
CA ASP A 615 -18.11 -20.96 -37.90
C ASP A 615 -16.92 -21.40 -38.78
N PRO A 616 -16.55 -22.70 -38.83
CA PRO A 616 -15.50 -23.18 -39.71
C PRO A 616 -15.75 -22.87 -41.20
N ALA A 617 -17.00 -22.58 -41.57
CA ALA A 617 -17.39 -22.15 -42.91
C ALA A 617 -17.17 -20.64 -43.17
N GLU A 618 -16.91 -19.84 -42.13
CA GLU A 618 -16.67 -18.40 -42.21
C GLU A 618 -15.17 -18.05 -42.15
N PRO A 619 -14.74 -16.98 -42.85
CA PRO A 619 -13.36 -16.52 -42.77
C PRO A 619 -13.01 -16.03 -41.36
N LEU A 620 -11.83 -16.42 -40.86
CA LEU A 620 -11.29 -15.90 -39.60
C LEU A 620 -11.33 -14.37 -39.59
N ALA A 621 -11.76 -13.76 -38.48
CA ALA A 621 -11.80 -12.32 -38.32
C ALA A 621 -10.75 -11.84 -37.32
N VAL A 622 -10.16 -10.68 -37.59
CA VAL A 622 -9.35 -9.94 -36.61
C VAL A 622 -10.20 -8.86 -35.96
N LEU A 623 -10.02 -8.71 -34.64
CA LEU A 623 -10.69 -7.68 -33.85
C LEU A 623 -9.68 -6.63 -33.41
N ASN A 624 -9.94 -5.36 -33.73
CA ASN A 624 -9.10 -4.23 -33.36
C ASN A 624 -9.76 -3.43 -32.24
N ALA A 625 -9.26 -3.59 -31.02
CA ALA A 625 -9.72 -2.83 -29.87
C ALA A 625 -9.11 -1.41 -29.79
N ALA A 626 -8.21 -1.01 -30.68
CA ALA A 626 -7.61 0.32 -30.67
C ALA A 626 -8.57 1.38 -31.28
N PRO A 627 -8.51 2.64 -30.83
CA PRO A 627 -9.35 3.73 -31.35
C PRO A 627 -8.88 4.27 -32.72
N HIS A 628 -7.95 3.59 -33.38
CA HIS A 628 -7.46 3.91 -34.72
C HIS A 628 -7.39 2.64 -35.57
N ALA A 629 -7.49 2.80 -36.88
CA ALA A 629 -7.33 1.67 -37.81
C ALA A 629 -5.91 1.11 -37.72
N ARG A 630 -5.79 -0.22 -37.78
CA ARG A 630 -4.51 -0.92 -37.74
C ARG A 630 -4.33 -1.75 -38.99
N ARG A 631 -3.10 -1.80 -39.49
CA ARG A 631 -2.67 -2.66 -40.61
C ARG A 631 -1.32 -3.25 -40.25
N GLU A 632 -1.31 -4.53 -39.91
CA GLU A 632 -0.17 -5.17 -39.24
C GLU A 632 -0.05 -6.63 -39.64
N VAL A 633 1.16 -7.18 -39.46
CA VAL A 633 1.40 -8.60 -39.65
C VAL A 633 1.08 -9.33 -38.35
N VAL A 634 0.13 -10.25 -38.39
CA VAL A 634 -0.33 -11.01 -37.23
C VAL A 634 0.03 -12.50 -37.38
N PRO A 635 0.58 -13.15 -36.34
CA PRO A 635 0.80 -14.58 -36.34
C PRO A 635 -0.49 -15.33 -35.97
N LEU A 636 -0.79 -16.41 -36.70
CA LEU A 636 -1.94 -17.29 -36.49
C LEU A 636 -1.47 -18.73 -36.27
N ASP A 637 -2.19 -19.48 -35.43
CA ASP A 637 -1.89 -20.90 -35.18
C ASP A 637 -2.27 -21.79 -36.38
N GLU A 638 -3.30 -21.39 -37.12
CA GLU A 638 -3.78 -22.09 -38.31
C GLU A 638 -3.77 -21.16 -39.54
N PRO A 639 -3.54 -21.71 -40.76
CA PRO A 639 -3.57 -20.89 -41.97
C PRO A 639 -5.01 -20.43 -42.27
N PRO A 640 -5.22 -19.22 -42.81
CA PRO A 640 -6.54 -18.76 -43.19
C PRO A 640 -7.16 -19.63 -44.31
N ALA A 641 -8.47 -19.88 -44.23
CA ALA A 641 -9.18 -20.78 -45.14
C ALA A 641 -9.26 -20.28 -46.60
N THR A 642 -9.23 -18.96 -46.83
CA THR A 642 -9.26 -18.36 -48.18
C THR A 642 -8.44 -17.07 -48.25
N GLY A 643 -7.74 -16.87 -49.36
CA GLY A 643 -7.23 -15.57 -49.84
C GLY A 643 -6.08 -14.90 -49.05
N GLY A 644 -5.01 -14.50 -49.74
CA GLY A 644 -3.94 -13.64 -49.20
C GLY A 644 -2.56 -14.31 -49.16
N PRO A 645 -1.46 -13.53 -49.13
CA PRO A 645 -0.12 -14.06 -48.93
C PRO A 645 0.02 -14.50 -47.47
N VAL A 646 0.46 -15.74 -47.29
CA VAL A 646 0.71 -16.33 -45.98
C VAL A 646 2.18 -16.68 -45.93
N GLN A 647 2.86 -16.35 -44.83
CA GLN A 647 4.21 -16.82 -44.55
C GLN A 647 4.13 -17.86 -43.44
N LYS A 648 4.65 -19.06 -43.68
CA LYS A 648 4.87 -20.03 -42.61
C LYS A 648 6.11 -19.60 -41.80
N LEU A 649 5.95 -19.48 -40.49
CA LEU A 649 7.01 -19.08 -39.56
C LEU A 649 7.79 -20.30 -39.06
N SER A 650 9.02 -20.07 -38.58
CA SER A 650 9.90 -21.12 -38.06
C SER A 650 9.35 -21.83 -36.82
N ASP A 651 8.48 -21.17 -36.07
CA ASP A 651 7.81 -21.71 -34.87
C ASP A 651 6.54 -22.53 -35.21
N GLY A 652 6.19 -22.64 -36.49
CA GLY A 652 5.04 -23.40 -36.97
C GLY A 652 3.77 -22.58 -37.19
N ARG A 653 3.73 -21.31 -36.76
CA ARG A 653 2.61 -20.39 -36.99
C ARG A 653 2.61 -19.82 -38.41
N TYR A 654 1.58 -19.04 -38.74
CA TYR A 654 1.39 -18.40 -40.04
C TYR A 654 1.26 -16.88 -39.87
N ALA A 655 2.18 -16.12 -40.46
CA ALA A 655 2.07 -14.67 -40.53
C ALA A 655 1.15 -14.26 -41.69
N VAL A 656 0.21 -13.36 -41.41
CA VAL A 656 -0.69 -12.75 -42.39
C VAL A 656 -0.78 -11.25 -42.20
N LEU A 657 -0.94 -10.50 -43.29
CA LEU A 657 -1.20 -9.07 -43.21
C LEU A 657 -2.69 -8.85 -42.93
N ALA A 658 -3.01 -8.32 -41.76
CA ALA A 658 -4.36 -8.01 -41.32
C ALA A 658 -4.60 -6.49 -41.36
N GLN A 659 -5.83 -6.10 -41.69
CA GLN A 659 -6.26 -4.70 -41.62
C GLN A 659 -7.65 -4.63 -41.02
N ALA A 660 -7.81 -3.82 -39.96
CA ALA A 660 -9.09 -3.64 -39.29
C ALA A 660 -9.33 -2.16 -38.95
N PRO A 661 -10.58 -1.67 -39.05
CA PRO A 661 -10.93 -0.31 -38.66
C PRO A 661 -10.77 -0.12 -37.15
N ALA A 662 -10.79 1.13 -36.70
CA ALA A 662 -10.81 1.47 -35.28
C ALA A 662 -12.01 0.82 -34.58
N LEU A 663 -11.80 0.24 -33.39
CA LEU A 663 -12.84 -0.39 -32.56
C LEU A 663 -13.75 -1.36 -33.33
N GLY A 664 -13.19 -2.10 -34.29
CA GLY A 664 -13.96 -2.91 -35.22
C GLY A 664 -13.29 -4.21 -35.62
N ALA A 665 -13.98 -4.98 -36.43
CA ALA A 665 -13.52 -6.28 -36.91
C ALA A 665 -13.42 -6.31 -38.44
N ALA A 666 -12.53 -7.16 -38.95
CA ALA A 666 -12.38 -7.40 -40.38
C ALA A 666 -12.08 -8.88 -40.65
N ALA A 667 -12.70 -9.43 -41.68
CA ALA A 667 -12.41 -10.79 -42.14
C ALA A 667 -11.02 -10.84 -42.81
N LEU A 668 -10.24 -11.86 -42.49
CA LEU A 668 -8.99 -12.18 -43.15
C LEU A 668 -9.29 -12.74 -44.55
N GLY A 669 -8.53 -12.29 -45.56
CA GLY A 669 -8.57 -12.85 -46.91
C GLY A 669 -9.65 -12.32 -47.87
N THR A 670 -10.54 -11.42 -47.43
CA THR A 670 -11.60 -10.84 -48.29
C THR A 670 -11.18 -9.60 -49.08
N GLY A 671 -9.89 -9.23 -49.03
CA GLY A 671 -9.33 -8.06 -49.73
C GLY A 671 -8.67 -8.38 -51.06
N SER A 672 -9.35 -8.05 -52.17
CA SER A 672 -8.75 -7.86 -53.50
C SER A 672 -7.84 -6.63 -53.47
N ALA A 673 -6.57 -6.80 -53.12
CA ALA A 673 -5.54 -5.79 -53.36
C ALA A 673 -4.46 -6.42 -54.26
N ASP A 674 -4.18 -5.77 -55.38
CA ASP A 674 -3.14 -6.10 -56.36
C ASP A 674 -1.87 -6.61 -55.67
N THR A 675 -1.28 -7.67 -56.23
CA THR A 675 -0.04 -8.27 -55.74
C THR A 675 1.20 -7.38 -55.91
N ALA A 676 1.08 -6.26 -56.63
CA ALA A 676 2.20 -5.41 -57.04
C ALA A 676 2.60 -4.29 -56.05
N ASP A 677 1.73 -3.89 -55.12
CA ASP A 677 1.97 -2.73 -54.21
C ASP A 677 1.98 -3.13 -52.72
N ARG A 678 2.41 -4.38 -52.45
CA ARG A 678 2.40 -4.95 -51.10
C ARG A 678 3.73 -4.68 -50.40
N PRO A 679 3.71 -4.21 -49.14
CA PRO A 679 4.93 -4.12 -48.36
C PRO A 679 5.47 -5.53 -48.15
N THR A 680 6.79 -5.66 -48.27
CA THR A 680 7.52 -6.89 -47.96
C THR A 680 8.63 -6.57 -46.98
N VAL A 681 9.17 -7.61 -46.35
CA VAL A 681 10.42 -7.56 -45.60
C VAL A 681 11.32 -8.66 -46.10
N THR A 682 12.62 -8.38 -46.10
CA THR A 682 13.67 -9.34 -46.45
C THR A 682 14.71 -9.38 -45.35
N ALA A 683 15.26 -10.58 -45.10
CA ALA A 683 16.48 -10.75 -44.35
C ALA A 683 17.60 -11.26 -45.27
N ARG A 684 18.80 -10.72 -45.09
CA ARG A 684 20.00 -11.21 -45.80
C ARG A 684 21.21 -11.23 -44.86
N PRO A 685 22.20 -12.10 -45.09
CA PRO A 685 23.46 -12.04 -44.36
C PRO A 685 24.12 -10.66 -44.49
N ALA A 686 24.74 -10.19 -43.42
CA ALA A 686 25.52 -8.95 -43.41
C ALA A 686 27.02 -9.24 -43.65
N ASP A 687 27.72 -8.29 -44.26
CA ASP A 687 29.17 -8.34 -44.41
C ASP A 687 29.83 -8.30 -43.02
N GLY A 688 30.72 -9.27 -42.74
CA GLY A 688 31.34 -9.43 -41.42
C GLY A 688 30.54 -10.29 -40.43
N GLY A 689 29.42 -10.89 -40.86
CA GLY A 689 28.55 -11.74 -40.03
C GLY A 689 27.31 -11.00 -39.52
N GLY A 690 26.31 -11.77 -39.08
CA GLY A 690 24.98 -11.25 -38.71
C GLY A 690 24.04 -11.08 -39.90
N TYR A 691 23.06 -10.19 -39.79
CA TYR A 691 21.95 -10.06 -40.74
C TYR A 691 21.50 -8.61 -40.94
N VAL A 692 21.01 -8.30 -42.14
CA VAL A 692 20.30 -7.06 -42.48
C VAL A 692 18.83 -7.38 -42.69
N LEU A 693 17.95 -6.71 -41.94
CA LEU A 693 16.50 -6.74 -42.13
C LEU A 693 16.07 -5.46 -42.84
N ASP A 694 15.32 -5.58 -43.93
CA ASP A 694 14.90 -4.44 -44.74
C ASP A 694 13.45 -4.61 -45.21
N ASN A 695 12.60 -3.63 -44.91
CA ASN A 695 11.20 -3.59 -45.38
C ASN A 695 10.85 -2.33 -46.20
N GLY A 696 11.87 -1.61 -46.68
CA GLY A 696 11.73 -0.34 -47.40
C GLY A 696 11.38 0.88 -46.53
N ALA A 697 10.89 0.69 -45.30
CA ALA A 697 10.68 1.77 -44.33
C ALA A 697 11.84 1.89 -43.34
N LEU A 698 12.36 0.74 -42.90
CA LEU A 698 13.54 0.61 -42.05
C LEU A 698 14.55 -0.36 -42.68
N THR A 699 15.83 -0.05 -42.52
CA THR A 699 16.93 -1.02 -42.69
C THR A 699 17.64 -1.19 -41.37
N VAL A 700 17.61 -2.40 -40.80
CA VAL A 700 18.22 -2.74 -39.51
C VAL A 700 19.39 -3.70 -39.73
N ARG A 701 20.58 -3.33 -39.26
CA ARG A 701 21.78 -4.17 -39.30
C ARG A 701 22.09 -4.74 -37.92
N ILE A 702 22.03 -6.06 -37.83
CA ILE A 702 22.37 -6.86 -36.66
C ILE A 702 23.73 -7.51 -36.93
N ASP A 703 24.69 -7.36 -36.03
CA ASP A 703 26.04 -7.92 -36.20
C ASP A 703 26.12 -9.41 -35.78
N ALA A 704 27.34 -9.97 -35.85
CA ALA A 704 27.62 -11.35 -35.49
C ALA A 704 27.36 -11.69 -34.01
N ASP A 705 27.31 -10.68 -33.15
CA ASP A 705 27.04 -10.79 -31.71
C ASP A 705 25.57 -10.45 -31.36
N GLY A 706 24.74 -10.22 -32.37
CA GLY A 706 23.31 -9.95 -32.18
C GLY A 706 23.02 -8.55 -31.64
N LEU A 707 23.94 -7.61 -31.83
CA LEU A 707 23.79 -6.20 -31.50
C LEU A 707 23.29 -5.40 -32.70
N VAL A 708 22.45 -4.40 -32.45
CA VAL A 708 21.91 -3.53 -33.51
C VAL A 708 22.89 -2.39 -33.75
N ARG A 709 23.63 -2.46 -34.87
CA ARG A 709 24.65 -1.46 -35.25
C ARG A 709 24.11 -0.33 -36.11
N SER A 710 22.92 -0.51 -36.68
CA SER A 710 22.21 0.49 -37.45
C SER A 710 20.73 0.13 -37.51
N ALA A 711 19.87 1.14 -37.40
CA ALA A 711 18.45 1.13 -37.64
C ALA A 711 18.12 2.43 -38.41
N TYR A 712 18.28 2.37 -39.72
CA TYR A 712 18.11 3.52 -40.60
C TYR A 712 16.64 3.73 -40.95
N ASP A 713 16.10 4.91 -40.66
CA ASP A 713 14.73 5.31 -41.02
C ASP A 713 14.74 6.01 -42.38
N HIS A 714 14.14 5.37 -43.40
CA HIS A 714 14.11 5.90 -44.76
C HIS A 714 13.18 7.10 -44.94
N ALA A 715 12.13 7.21 -44.12
CA ALA A 715 11.21 8.34 -44.16
C ALA A 715 11.86 9.60 -43.59
N CYS A 716 12.58 9.46 -42.47
CA CYS A 716 13.29 10.56 -41.83
C CYS A 716 14.71 10.77 -42.40
N ARG A 717 15.22 9.81 -43.19
CA ARG A 717 16.58 9.78 -43.78
C ARG A 717 17.68 9.97 -42.74
N ARG A 718 17.59 9.22 -41.64
CA ARG A 718 18.55 9.32 -40.53
C ARG A 718 18.79 7.98 -39.88
N GLU A 719 19.95 7.88 -39.24
CA GLU A 719 20.28 6.80 -38.34
C GLU A 719 19.61 7.03 -36.97
N ALA A 720 19.15 5.95 -36.35
CA ALA A 720 18.58 5.99 -35.01
C ALA A 720 19.63 5.69 -33.93
N ILE A 721 20.63 4.85 -34.24
CA ILE A 721 21.71 4.47 -33.32
C ILE A 721 22.86 5.48 -33.38
N ALA A 722 23.33 5.94 -32.22
CA ALA A 722 24.45 6.88 -32.14
C ALA A 722 25.71 6.32 -32.83
N PRO A 723 26.55 7.17 -33.46
CA PRO A 723 27.79 6.73 -34.10
C PRO A 723 28.69 5.92 -33.16
N GLY A 724 29.09 4.72 -33.59
CA GLY A 724 29.91 3.80 -32.79
C GLY A 724 29.16 3.04 -31.68
N GLY A 725 27.89 3.38 -31.44
CA GLY A 725 27.04 2.70 -30.47
C GLY A 725 26.51 1.35 -30.95
N ALA A 726 25.88 0.63 -30.03
CA ALA A 726 25.16 -0.61 -30.28
C ALA A 726 23.84 -0.61 -29.50
N GLY A 727 22.72 -0.73 -30.22
CA GLY A 727 21.43 -1.06 -29.63
C GLY A 727 21.33 -2.55 -29.31
N ASN A 728 20.27 -2.93 -28.61
CA ASN A 728 20.07 -4.30 -28.13
C ASN A 728 21.22 -4.82 -27.22
N LEU A 729 21.95 -3.91 -26.58
CA LEU A 729 23.05 -4.26 -25.68
C LEU A 729 22.49 -4.55 -24.28
N LEU A 730 22.62 -5.78 -23.81
CA LEU A 730 22.21 -6.13 -22.46
C LEU A 730 23.32 -5.81 -21.47
N GLN A 731 22.99 -5.16 -20.36
CA GLN A 731 23.92 -4.72 -19.32
C GLN A 731 23.48 -5.26 -17.97
N LEU A 732 24.43 -5.86 -17.25
CA LEU A 732 24.24 -6.34 -15.89
C LEU A 732 24.80 -5.32 -14.91
N HIS A 733 23.96 -4.87 -13.99
CA HIS A 733 24.32 -3.95 -12.92
C HIS A 733 24.24 -4.66 -11.56
N PRO A 734 25.18 -4.40 -10.64
CA PRO A 734 25.04 -4.85 -9.25
C PRO A 734 23.85 -4.15 -8.59
N ASP A 735 23.06 -4.89 -7.81
CA ASP A 735 21.90 -4.40 -7.06
C ASP A 735 22.01 -4.79 -5.60
N ASP A 736 22.77 -3.97 -4.84
CA ASP A 736 23.01 -4.14 -3.41
C ASP A 736 22.71 -2.82 -2.68
N PRO A 737 21.43 -2.43 -2.56
CA PRO A 737 21.06 -1.17 -1.93
C PRO A 737 21.25 -1.24 -0.41
N VAL A 738 21.53 -0.11 0.22
CA VAL A 738 21.85 -0.02 1.65
C VAL A 738 20.71 -0.54 2.53
N ARG A 739 19.46 -0.32 2.11
CA ARG A 739 18.25 -0.79 2.78
C ARG A 739 17.18 -1.13 1.76
N PHE A 740 16.28 -2.03 2.15
CA PHE A 740 15.06 -2.35 1.41
C PHE A 740 15.31 -2.88 -0.02
N SER A 741 15.98 -4.02 -0.16
CA SER A 741 16.38 -4.61 -1.46
C SER A 741 15.27 -4.68 -2.52
N ALA A 742 14.03 -5.00 -2.16
CA ALA A 742 12.92 -5.02 -3.12
C ALA A 742 12.35 -3.64 -3.48
N ARG A 743 12.65 -2.61 -2.67
CA ARG A 743 12.15 -1.24 -2.84
C ARG A 743 13.19 -0.37 -3.54
N ASN A 744 14.41 -0.35 -3.05
CA ASN A 744 15.43 0.61 -3.48
C ASN A 744 16.25 0.10 -4.67
N LEU A 745 16.72 1.07 -5.45
CA LEU A 745 17.79 0.91 -6.42
C LEU A 745 18.64 2.18 -6.30
N ASP A 746 19.72 2.06 -5.51
CA ASP A 746 20.56 3.18 -5.09
C ASP A 746 21.48 3.61 -6.23
N ALA A 747 21.79 4.90 -6.37
CA ALA A 747 22.43 5.47 -7.56
C ALA A 747 23.75 4.76 -7.97
N GLN A 748 24.49 4.18 -7.01
CA GLN A 748 25.76 3.48 -7.25
C GLN A 748 25.64 2.29 -8.22
N TYR A 749 24.44 1.73 -8.46
CA TYR A 749 24.27 0.66 -9.45
C TYR A 749 24.70 1.09 -10.87
N ARG A 750 24.72 2.41 -11.15
CA ARG A 750 25.13 2.98 -12.44
C ARG A 750 26.65 3.02 -12.60
N ASP A 751 27.42 3.01 -11.51
CA ASP A 751 28.88 3.24 -11.52
C ASP A 751 29.67 2.12 -12.21
N ALA A 752 29.12 0.90 -12.19
CA ALA A 752 29.70 -0.26 -12.84
C ALA A 752 28.61 -1.12 -13.48
N HIS A 753 28.90 -1.62 -14.67
CA HIS A 753 28.09 -2.63 -15.33
C HIS A 753 28.97 -3.58 -16.14
N ARG A 754 28.42 -4.75 -16.46
CA ARG A 754 29.02 -5.70 -17.40
C ARG A 754 28.13 -5.83 -18.62
N ASP A 755 28.70 -5.52 -19.77
CA ASP A 755 28.06 -5.74 -21.06
C ASP A 755 27.99 -7.23 -21.40
N LEU A 756 26.84 -7.65 -21.94
CA LEU A 756 26.64 -8.95 -22.57
C LEU A 756 26.69 -8.75 -24.08
N ASP A 757 27.87 -8.40 -24.56
CA ASP A 757 28.17 -8.00 -25.93
C ASP A 757 28.59 -9.17 -26.84
N THR A 758 28.66 -10.38 -26.30
CA THR A 758 28.97 -11.61 -27.05
C THR A 758 27.76 -12.53 -27.06
N ALA A 759 27.34 -12.98 -28.24
CA ALA A 759 26.26 -13.97 -28.37
C ALA A 759 26.80 -15.40 -28.41
N THR A 760 26.09 -16.32 -27.76
CA THR A 760 26.34 -17.77 -27.89
C THR A 760 25.81 -18.29 -29.23
N ALA A 761 24.76 -17.67 -29.76
CA ALA A 761 24.25 -17.96 -31.11
C ALA A 761 23.48 -16.75 -31.67
N VAL A 762 23.64 -16.52 -32.98
CA VAL A 762 22.81 -15.59 -33.78
C VAL A 762 22.31 -16.35 -34.99
N ARG A 763 20.99 -16.45 -35.17
CA ARG A 763 20.37 -17.27 -36.21
C ARG A 763 19.19 -16.54 -36.85
N LEU A 764 19.10 -16.62 -38.17
CA LEU A 764 17.88 -16.23 -38.88
C LEU A 764 16.80 -17.28 -38.64
N GLU A 765 15.66 -16.87 -38.08
CA GLU A 765 14.48 -17.71 -37.89
C GLU A 765 13.53 -17.59 -39.08
N ASP A 766 13.21 -16.35 -39.46
CA ASP A 766 12.25 -16.05 -40.52
C ASP A 766 12.88 -15.05 -41.51
N GLU A 767 12.78 -15.31 -42.82
CA GLU A 767 13.41 -14.48 -43.86
C GLU A 767 12.47 -13.48 -44.56
N GLY A 768 11.16 -13.62 -44.36
CA GLY A 768 10.11 -12.86 -45.07
C GLY A 768 9.16 -13.79 -45.85
N PRO A 769 8.21 -13.24 -46.64
CA PRO A 769 8.11 -11.83 -47.05
C PRO A 769 7.29 -10.92 -46.12
N LEU A 770 6.65 -11.44 -45.06
CA LEU A 770 5.79 -10.67 -44.15
C LEU A 770 6.48 -10.34 -42.82
N LEU A 771 7.29 -11.25 -42.30
CA LEU A 771 8.02 -11.09 -41.06
C LEU A 771 9.43 -11.63 -41.25
N ALA A 772 10.43 -10.82 -40.94
CA ALA A 772 11.81 -11.26 -40.83
C ALA A 772 12.25 -11.21 -39.37
N ARG A 773 12.92 -12.27 -38.89
CA ARG A 773 13.24 -12.42 -37.47
C ARG A 773 14.61 -13.05 -37.25
N VAL A 774 15.41 -12.44 -36.39
CA VAL A 774 16.71 -12.95 -35.95
C VAL A 774 16.64 -13.31 -34.47
N ARG A 775 17.04 -14.54 -34.14
CA ARG A 775 17.17 -15.02 -32.76
C ARG A 775 18.61 -14.90 -32.28
N VAL A 776 18.77 -14.31 -31.11
CA VAL A 776 20.04 -14.08 -30.42
C VAL A 776 19.99 -14.78 -29.07
N GLU A 777 20.96 -15.64 -28.79
CA GLU A 777 21.10 -16.34 -27.51
C GLU A 777 22.32 -15.82 -26.76
N ARG A 778 22.15 -15.52 -25.47
CA ARG A 778 23.24 -15.15 -24.56
C ARG A 778 23.16 -15.97 -23.28
N THR A 779 24.32 -16.27 -22.72
CA THR A 779 24.45 -16.94 -21.42
C THR A 779 25.27 -16.07 -20.49
N THR A 780 24.80 -15.91 -19.25
CA THR A 780 25.53 -15.18 -18.21
C THR A 780 25.31 -15.88 -16.88
N GLY A 781 26.39 -16.18 -16.14
CA GLY A 781 26.26 -16.83 -14.83
C GLY A 781 25.43 -18.11 -14.92
N ARG A 782 24.27 -18.12 -14.27
CA ARG A 782 23.30 -19.23 -14.25
C ARG A 782 22.09 -18.97 -15.14
N SER A 783 22.08 -17.86 -15.88
CA SER A 783 20.95 -17.34 -16.63
C SER A 783 21.14 -17.50 -18.14
N VAL A 784 20.02 -17.68 -18.83
CA VAL A 784 19.95 -17.74 -20.30
C VAL A 784 18.98 -16.67 -20.78
N VAL A 785 19.42 -15.89 -21.77
CA VAL A 785 18.62 -14.85 -22.41
C VAL A 785 18.47 -15.18 -23.90
N VAL A 786 17.23 -15.20 -24.38
CA VAL A 786 16.91 -15.40 -25.79
C VAL A 786 16.14 -14.18 -26.26
N GLN A 787 16.73 -13.43 -27.20
CA GLN A 787 16.08 -12.29 -27.83
C GLN A 787 15.67 -12.64 -29.27
N ARG A 788 14.48 -12.22 -29.69
CA ARG A 788 14.03 -12.29 -31.09
C ARG A 788 13.78 -10.88 -31.60
N LEU A 789 14.58 -10.48 -32.58
CA LEU A 789 14.51 -9.17 -33.22
C LEU A 789 13.69 -9.33 -34.50
N GLY A 790 12.46 -8.81 -34.52
CA GLY A 790 11.50 -8.95 -35.61
C GLY A 790 11.24 -7.63 -36.34
N LEU A 791 11.29 -7.66 -37.67
CA LEU A 791 10.84 -6.57 -38.52
C LEU A 791 9.71 -7.07 -39.43
N ALA A 792 8.52 -6.48 -39.28
CA ALA A 792 7.36 -6.83 -40.10
C ALA A 792 7.29 -5.96 -41.37
N ALA A 793 6.70 -6.51 -42.43
CA ALA A 793 6.44 -5.79 -43.67
C ALA A 793 5.60 -4.53 -43.43
N GLY A 794 6.09 -3.37 -43.88
CA GLY A 794 5.41 -2.07 -43.75
C GLY A 794 5.41 -1.47 -42.35
N SER A 795 6.02 -2.13 -41.37
CA SER A 795 6.18 -1.60 -40.00
C SER A 795 7.33 -0.60 -39.92
N ARG A 796 7.19 0.42 -39.08
CA ARG A 796 8.29 1.32 -38.69
C ARG A 796 8.84 0.99 -37.29
N ILE A 797 8.59 -0.22 -36.81
CA ILE A 797 8.96 -0.69 -35.49
C ILE A 797 9.80 -1.96 -35.64
N LEU A 798 10.96 -1.97 -34.99
CA LEU A 798 11.71 -3.19 -34.70
C LEU A 798 11.21 -3.73 -33.35
N GLU A 799 10.60 -4.91 -33.37
CA GLU A 799 10.13 -5.58 -32.15
C GLU A 799 11.25 -6.45 -31.58
N VAL A 800 11.42 -6.41 -30.26
CA VAL A 800 12.42 -7.23 -29.55
C VAL A 800 11.75 -8.00 -28.43
N ASP A 801 11.46 -9.27 -28.69
CA ASP A 801 10.93 -10.19 -27.68
C ASP A 801 12.09 -10.79 -26.89
N THR A 802 12.04 -10.72 -25.56
CA THR A 802 13.11 -11.23 -24.70
C THR A 802 12.58 -12.27 -23.72
N ASP A 803 12.97 -13.52 -23.92
CA ASP A 803 12.74 -14.63 -22.99
C ASP A 803 13.95 -14.82 -22.09
N ILE A 804 13.72 -14.90 -20.77
CA ILE A 804 14.80 -14.95 -19.77
C ILE A 804 14.52 -16.08 -18.77
N ASP A 805 15.43 -17.05 -18.68
CA ASP A 805 15.58 -17.90 -17.49
C ASP A 805 16.52 -17.18 -16.52
N TRP A 806 15.95 -16.36 -15.66
CA TRP A 806 16.69 -15.48 -14.75
C TRP A 806 17.00 -16.19 -13.42
N ARG A 807 18.29 -16.34 -13.14
CA ARG A 807 18.81 -17.00 -11.92
C ARG A 807 19.96 -16.25 -11.27
N GLU A 808 20.19 -14.99 -11.65
CA GLU A 808 21.11 -14.13 -10.92
C GLU A 808 20.43 -13.60 -9.65
N GLU A 809 21.26 -13.31 -8.65
CA GLU A 809 20.88 -12.70 -7.37
C GLU A 809 21.47 -11.29 -7.32
N ASP A 810 20.81 -10.35 -6.63
CA ASP A 810 21.32 -8.99 -6.38
C ASP A 810 21.86 -8.31 -7.66
N THR A 811 21.11 -8.46 -8.77
CA THR A 811 21.52 -8.03 -10.10
C THR A 811 20.33 -7.45 -10.86
N VAL A 812 20.53 -6.33 -11.54
CA VAL A 812 19.57 -5.73 -12.47
C VAL A 812 20.05 -5.90 -13.91
N LEU A 813 19.17 -6.42 -14.78
CA LEU A 813 19.39 -6.48 -16.22
C LEU A 813 18.75 -5.26 -16.89
N LYS A 814 19.52 -4.54 -17.70
CA LYS A 814 19.05 -3.45 -18.56
C LYS A 814 19.34 -3.73 -20.03
N ALA A 815 18.54 -3.13 -20.91
CA ALA A 815 18.80 -3.09 -22.35
C ALA A 815 19.14 -1.65 -22.74
N ALA A 816 20.38 -1.42 -23.18
CA ALA A 816 20.87 -0.14 -23.63
C ALA A 816 20.61 0.07 -25.12
N TRP A 817 20.14 1.27 -25.45
CA TRP A 817 19.86 1.75 -26.80
C TRP A 817 20.41 3.17 -26.93
N PRO A 818 21.69 3.35 -27.30
CA PRO A 818 22.28 4.66 -27.48
C PRO A 818 21.70 5.31 -28.73
N LEU A 819 20.75 6.24 -28.55
CA LEU A 819 20.08 6.93 -29.64
C LEU A 819 20.90 8.13 -30.13
N ASP A 820 20.89 8.39 -31.43
CA ASP A 820 21.51 9.59 -32.03
C ASP A 820 20.64 10.85 -31.80
N VAL A 821 20.26 11.11 -30.54
CA VAL A 821 19.35 12.19 -30.16
C VAL A 821 19.98 13.01 -29.04
N HIS A 822 20.18 14.30 -29.30
CA HIS A 822 20.59 15.27 -28.30
C HIS A 822 19.40 16.17 -27.96
N ALA A 823 18.77 15.93 -26.79
CA ALA A 823 17.62 16.67 -26.32
C ALA A 823 17.79 17.01 -24.83
N GLU A 824 17.31 18.19 -24.40
CA GLU A 824 17.35 18.61 -22.99
C GLU A 824 16.30 17.89 -22.12
N ARG A 825 15.30 17.28 -22.75
CA ARG A 825 14.18 16.62 -22.08
C ARG A 825 13.76 15.35 -22.79
N ALA A 826 13.22 14.41 -22.02
CA ALA A 826 12.52 13.23 -22.49
C ALA A 826 11.05 13.30 -22.07
N ALA A 827 10.15 12.96 -22.98
CA ALA A 827 8.73 12.79 -22.68
C ALA A 827 8.47 11.31 -22.33
N SER A 828 7.90 11.07 -21.14
CA SER A 828 7.46 9.74 -20.72
C SER A 828 5.95 9.69 -20.66
N GLU A 829 5.35 8.65 -21.25
CA GLU A 829 3.93 8.36 -21.10
C GLU A 829 3.60 8.16 -19.61
N ILE A 830 2.53 8.81 -19.18
CA ILE A 830 1.86 8.57 -17.90
C ILE A 830 0.37 8.38 -18.17
N GLN A 831 -0.42 8.20 -17.12
CA GLN A 831 -1.87 8.10 -17.23
C GLN A 831 -2.44 9.34 -17.93
N PHE A 832 -3.11 9.11 -19.07
CA PHE A 832 -3.79 10.16 -19.85
C PHE A 832 -2.91 11.33 -20.33
N GLY A 833 -1.59 11.14 -20.45
CA GLY A 833 -0.71 12.18 -20.98
C GLY A 833 0.77 11.85 -20.89
N HIS A 834 1.60 12.89 -20.88
CA HIS A 834 3.06 12.77 -20.80
C HIS A 834 3.63 13.76 -19.78
N VAL A 835 4.73 13.38 -19.15
CA VAL A 835 5.57 14.28 -18.34
C VAL A 835 6.91 14.46 -19.03
N GLU A 836 7.38 15.70 -19.11
CA GLU A 836 8.75 16.01 -19.55
C GLU A 836 9.69 15.96 -18.34
N ARG A 837 10.76 15.17 -18.47
CA ARG A 837 11.84 15.10 -17.48
C ARG A 837 13.15 15.56 -18.13
N PRO A 838 14.03 16.26 -17.40
CA PRO A 838 15.34 16.62 -17.91
C PRO A 838 16.17 15.36 -18.17
N THR A 839 17.06 15.44 -19.16
CA THR A 839 18.05 14.40 -19.51
C THR A 839 19.43 14.66 -18.90
N HIS A 840 19.53 15.68 -18.04
CA HIS A 840 20.75 16.14 -17.37
C HIS A 840 20.54 16.17 -15.85
N GLU A 841 21.62 16.26 -15.07
CA GLU A 841 21.58 16.17 -13.59
C GLU A 841 22.00 17.50 -12.90
N ASN A 842 21.51 18.65 -13.40
CA ASN A 842 21.97 19.99 -12.98
C ASN A 842 21.54 20.39 -11.55
N THR A 843 20.42 19.88 -11.07
CA THR A 843 19.90 20.15 -9.71
C THR A 843 19.76 18.86 -8.91
N SER A 844 19.61 18.97 -7.58
CA SER A 844 19.36 17.78 -6.73
C SER A 844 18.07 17.05 -7.11
N TRP A 845 17.05 17.78 -7.58
CA TRP A 845 15.80 17.22 -8.09
C TRP A 845 15.95 16.51 -9.45
N ASP A 846 16.94 16.91 -10.25
CA ASP A 846 17.22 16.26 -11.54
C ASP A 846 18.05 14.99 -11.32
N ALA A 847 19.09 15.06 -10.49
CA ALA A 847 19.93 13.91 -10.12
C ALA A 847 19.14 12.80 -9.40
N ALA A 848 18.03 13.16 -8.75
CA ALA A 848 17.09 12.24 -8.13
C ALA A 848 16.35 11.31 -9.10
N ARG A 849 16.28 11.63 -10.40
CA ARG A 849 15.39 10.96 -11.37
C ARG A 849 15.97 9.73 -12.06
#